data_AF-A0A1F4PNX5-F1
#
_entry.id   AF-A0A1F4PNX5-F1
#
_cell.length_a   1.000
_cell.length_b   1.000
_cell.length_c   1.000
_cell.angle_alpha   90.00
_cell.angle_beta   90.00
_cell.angle_gamma   90.00
#
_symmetry.space_group_name_H-M   'P 1'
#
loop_
_entity.id
_entity.type
_entity.pdbx_description
1 polymer ?
#
loop_
_entity_poly.entity_id
_entity_poly.type
_entity_poly.pdbx_seq_one_letter_code
_entity_poly.pdbx_strand_id
1 'polypeptide(L)'
;MNNGEGRMSKLENLIDDFLDYTEIEKHRSVKTRSNYAHYLSRFANFADHELSKDISPAQITLPLVRKYRLWLNRFADETGNPLKPVTQNYHIIALRAFLKFLAKQDIKTLAAEKIELGKTSERHIDFLAPEELEQIFSAVPTSDKVENLRDLTILITLFSTGLRVSELTNLKRKDIDLKRGEFMVRGKGDKPRVVFLSADAKNLLDKYFTKRTDNAEAAFVAQKGPSKHTPLTPRSIQRIVEKYAKAAGIVKKVTPHILRHCLHRYTRIFLNQEVCSSATLFTNRNTRVKSMNFSNFKIENKRVVQKFSHPTNQLLQIWADGHELLCTPEHRLFTVTSPGITEIPAAKIQIGTYLAGVPRVKQTGKNVLIPELWRLIGYILGDGIISEGFHGVKIYDKNPKFLIFYQRIIEKYFNKNPFVRERNPNSHELIMYSMAFLRFLRKYLPKEISKNKRAPLSIMQATDQEIRQFIAGLYDAEGNSGTIRLFSSSKELLKDVQMLLLRLSIGSHINKRMRQVKLPQGNIIPNTIYSLHVLDRDSQAKFKNMIPTLKKDIISPGPATKMEYDKLPIQPFISDMLLTAKRSRLRGYHHYADIHYGIKHLNRYTRLTPTRNIAKKIVKIFEQFNQHGIFNDALRKMKSVVGNKNLIWLKVKSIGTIDTEEQVFDFGIDVNHNLITDGFISHNSFATDLLINGADIRSVQTMLGHSSITTTQIYTHLTNPHLKEIHRTFHNKRGRK
;
A
#
# COMPACT_ATOMS: atom_id res chain seq x y z
N MET A 1 -64.26 31.72 14.14
CA MET A 1 -63.42 31.42 15.33
C MET A 1 -62.41 30.36 14.91
N ASN A 2 -61.35 30.74 14.19
CA ASN A 2 -60.04 31.15 14.70
C ASN A 2 -59.45 30.19 15.75
N ASN A 3 -58.48 29.37 15.33
CA ASN A 3 -57.30 29.02 16.11
C ASN A 3 -56.22 28.37 15.22
N GLY A 4 -55.25 29.19 14.81
CA GLY A 4 -53.82 28.84 14.94
C GLY A 4 -53.12 28.11 13.80
N GLU A 5 -53.07 28.71 12.60
CA GLU A 5 -51.94 28.46 11.70
C GLU A 5 -50.65 29.00 12.37
N GLY A 6 -49.83 28.09 12.89
CA GLY A 6 -48.54 28.43 13.47
C GLY A 6 -47.60 28.99 12.41
N ARG A 7 -47.35 30.30 12.43
CA ARG A 7 -46.27 30.94 11.65
C ARG A 7 -44.95 30.24 11.99
N MET A 8 -44.37 29.52 11.03
CA MET A 8 -42.99 29.01 11.12
C MET A 8 -42.02 30.17 11.31
N SER A 9 -41.01 29.98 12.17
CA SER A 9 -39.98 31.01 12.43
C SER A 9 -39.14 31.30 11.17
N LYS A 10 -38.53 32.49 11.10
CA LYS A 10 -37.71 32.89 9.94
C LYS A 10 -36.51 31.96 9.71
N LEU A 11 -36.02 31.31 10.76
CA LEU A 11 -34.91 30.36 10.71
C LEU A 11 -35.33 28.97 10.20
N GLU A 12 -36.52 28.49 10.58
CA GLU A 12 -37.05 27.20 10.13
C GLU A 12 -37.29 27.19 8.62
N ASN A 13 -37.85 28.28 8.08
CA ASN A 13 -38.02 28.44 6.63
C ASN A 13 -36.68 28.33 5.89
N LEU A 14 -35.62 28.95 6.41
CA LEU A 14 -34.28 28.87 5.83
C LEU A 14 -33.65 27.47 5.95
N ILE A 15 -33.97 26.74 7.03
CA ILE A 15 -33.54 25.34 7.19
C ILE A 15 -34.23 24.49 6.13
N ASP A 16 -35.52 24.68 5.89
CA ASP A 16 -36.25 23.95 4.84
C ASP A 16 -35.71 24.28 3.45
N ASP A 17 -35.45 25.56 3.14
CA ASP A 17 -34.77 25.97 1.90
C ASP A 17 -33.40 25.28 1.75
N PHE A 18 -32.65 25.13 2.85
CA PHE A 18 -31.39 24.40 2.85
C PHE A 18 -31.58 22.90 2.60
N LEU A 19 -32.59 22.29 3.22
CA LEU A 19 -32.88 20.87 3.06
C LEU A 19 -33.29 20.57 1.61
N ASP A 20 -34.11 21.43 1.02
CA ASP A 20 -34.52 21.34 -0.38
C ASP A 20 -33.35 21.59 -1.32
N TYR A 21 -32.50 22.59 -1.04
CA TYR A 21 -31.23 22.78 -1.73
C TYR A 21 -30.33 21.53 -1.65
N THR A 22 -30.28 20.85 -0.49
CA THR A 22 -29.46 19.63 -0.37
C THR A 22 -30.02 18.45 -1.17
N GLU A 23 -31.33 18.35 -1.30
CA GLU A 23 -32.01 17.29 -2.04
C GLU A 23 -32.03 17.55 -3.55
N ILE A 24 -32.45 18.75 -3.96
CA ILE A 24 -32.66 19.13 -5.36
C ILE A 24 -31.33 19.48 -6.03
N GLU A 25 -30.58 20.45 -5.50
CA GLU A 25 -29.35 20.93 -6.17
C GLU A 25 -28.12 20.06 -5.88
N LYS A 26 -28.03 19.48 -4.68
CA LYS A 26 -26.89 18.62 -4.30
C LYS A 26 -27.16 17.12 -4.49
N HIS A 27 -28.35 16.74 -4.93
CA HIS A 27 -28.78 15.35 -5.15
C HIS A 27 -28.40 14.42 -3.99
N ARG A 28 -28.54 14.91 -2.75
CA ARG A 28 -28.24 14.11 -1.55
C ARG A 28 -29.38 13.12 -1.28
N SER A 29 -29.05 12.01 -0.63
CA SER A 29 -30.07 11.00 -0.32
C SER A 29 -31.10 11.52 0.69
N VAL A 30 -32.33 11.01 0.61
CA VAL A 30 -33.41 11.26 1.57
C VAL A 30 -32.94 11.07 3.03
N LYS A 31 -32.06 10.09 3.27
CA LYS A 31 -31.47 9.85 4.60
C LYS A 31 -30.51 10.96 5.05
N THR A 32 -29.78 11.57 4.13
CA THR A 32 -28.93 12.74 4.42
C THR A 32 -29.80 13.96 4.76
N ARG A 33 -30.89 14.18 4.01
CA ARG A 33 -31.90 15.21 4.31
C ARG A 33 -32.52 14.99 5.69
N SER A 34 -33.01 13.79 5.98
CA SER A 34 -33.60 13.43 7.28
C SER A 34 -32.62 13.64 8.45
N ASN A 35 -31.34 13.27 8.28
CA ASN A 35 -30.32 13.53 9.29
C ASN A 35 -30.05 15.03 9.49
N TYR A 36 -29.93 15.80 8.41
CA TYR A 36 -29.73 17.24 8.49
C TYR A 36 -30.92 17.95 9.13
N ALA A 37 -32.14 17.55 8.75
CA ALA A 37 -33.37 18.05 9.37
C ALA A 37 -33.36 17.80 10.87
N HIS A 38 -33.05 16.57 11.29
CA HIS A 38 -32.97 16.21 12.71
C HIS A 38 -31.90 17.01 13.48
N TYR A 39 -30.73 17.22 12.90
CA TYR A 39 -29.64 17.95 13.55
C TYR A 39 -29.89 19.45 13.62
N LEU A 40 -30.45 20.04 12.55
CA LEU A 40 -30.72 21.46 12.46
C LEU A 40 -31.95 21.88 13.24
N SER A 41 -33.00 21.06 13.28
CA SER A 41 -34.17 21.32 14.14
C SER A 41 -33.78 21.35 15.61
N ARG A 42 -32.88 20.46 16.04
CA ARG A 42 -32.33 20.48 17.40
C ARG A 42 -31.55 21.78 17.69
N PHE A 43 -30.84 22.31 16.70
CA PHE A 43 -30.15 23.59 16.85
C PHE A 43 -31.15 24.75 16.92
N ALA A 44 -32.15 24.78 16.03
CA ALA A 44 -33.18 25.81 16.01
C ALA A 44 -33.93 25.88 17.35
N ASN A 45 -34.41 24.73 17.85
CA ASN A 45 -35.10 24.66 19.14
C ASN A 45 -34.24 25.14 20.32
N PHE A 46 -32.95 24.77 20.33
CA PHE A 46 -32.02 25.26 21.35
C PHE A 46 -31.84 26.78 21.25
N ALA A 47 -31.66 27.29 20.04
CA ALA A 47 -31.40 28.68 19.81
C ALA A 47 -32.62 29.52 20.24
N ASP A 48 -33.83 29.13 19.84
CA ASP A 48 -35.09 29.84 20.15
C ASP A 48 -35.34 29.97 21.65
N HIS A 49 -34.96 28.95 22.42
CA HIS A 49 -35.03 28.98 23.88
C HIS A 49 -33.99 29.92 24.50
N GLU A 50 -32.80 30.06 23.91
CA GLU A 50 -31.72 30.91 24.44
C GLU A 50 -31.85 32.40 24.09
N LEU A 51 -32.58 32.74 23.02
CA LEU A 51 -32.64 34.11 22.48
C LEU A 51 -34.05 34.74 22.48
N SER A 52 -35.05 34.08 23.08
CA SER A 52 -36.41 34.59 23.25
C SER A 52 -37.17 34.88 21.93
N LYS A 53 -37.28 33.83 21.09
CA LYS A 53 -38.06 33.68 19.84
C LYS A 53 -37.76 34.62 18.66
N ASP A 54 -37.65 33.98 17.49
CA ASP A 54 -37.46 34.51 16.13
C ASP A 54 -36.04 34.98 15.78
N ILE A 55 -35.14 33.99 15.68
CA ILE A 55 -33.70 34.22 15.50
C ILE A 55 -33.36 34.54 14.05
N SER A 56 -32.75 35.70 13.86
CA SER A 56 -32.12 36.05 12.59
C SER A 56 -30.81 35.27 12.39
N PRO A 57 -30.50 34.80 11.17
CA PRO A 57 -29.20 34.20 10.84
C PRO A 57 -27.96 35.01 11.25
N ALA A 58 -28.08 36.33 11.36
CA ALA A 58 -27.02 37.23 11.79
C ALA A 58 -26.71 37.12 13.31
N GLN A 59 -27.66 36.63 14.10
CA GLN A 59 -27.52 36.42 15.55
C GLN A 59 -26.86 35.07 15.88
N ILE A 60 -26.65 34.20 14.87
CA ILE A 60 -25.85 32.99 15.04
C ILE A 60 -24.38 33.41 15.18
N THR A 61 -23.91 33.54 16.43
CA THR A 61 -22.56 33.99 16.76
C THR A 61 -21.73 32.86 17.36
N LEU A 62 -20.40 33.03 17.41
CA LEU A 62 -19.50 32.03 18.02
C LEU A 62 -19.85 31.74 19.49
N PRO A 63 -20.23 32.73 20.34
CA PRO A 63 -20.76 32.47 21.67
C PRO A 63 -22.01 31.57 21.70
N LEU A 64 -22.99 31.78 20.81
CA LEU A 64 -24.19 30.94 20.74
C LEU A 64 -23.84 29.49 20.35
N VAL A 65 -22.96 29.31 19.36
CA VAL A 65 -22.47 27.98 18.97
C VAL A 65 -21.70 27.29 20.11
N ARG A 66 -20.94 28.04 20.91
CA ARG A 66 -20.27 27.50 22.11
C ARG A 66 -21.29 27.05 23.16
N LYS A 67 -22.32 27.86 23.45
CA LYS A 67 -23.41 27.45 24.34
C LYS A 67 -24.13 26.20 23.82
N TYR A 68 -24.40 26.13 22.52
CA TYR A 68 -25.01 24.94 21.91
C TYR A 68 -24.16 23.69 22.07
N ARG A 69 -22.83 23.79 21.91
CA ARG A 69 -21.91 22.67 22.14
C ARG A 69 -21.90 22.21 23.59
N LEU A 70 -21.94 23.13 24.54
CA LEU A 70 -22.03 22.81 25.97
C LEU A 70 -23.36 22.12 26.29
N TRP A 71 -24.46 22.60 25.70
CA TRP A 71 -25.77 21.98 25.82
C TRP A 71 -25.80 20.58 25.21
N LEU A 72 -25.27 20.37 24.00
CA LEU A 72 -25.14 19.03 23.38
C LEU A 72 -24.31 18.06 24.22
N ASN A 73 -23.31 18.56 24.95
CA ASN A 73 -22.50 17.73 25.84
C ASN A 73 -23.27 17.30 27.10
N ARG A 74 -24.23 18.12 27.56
CA ARG A 74 -25.09 17.85 28.71
C ARG A 74 -26.42 17.18 28.32
N PHE A 75 -26.71 17.12 27.02
CA PHE A 75 -27.95 16.55 26.50
C PHE A 75 -27.98 15.03 26.70
N ALA A 76 -29.01 14.57 27.40
CA ALA A 76 -29.37 13.17 27.52
C ALA A 76 -30.54 12.84 26.59
N ASP A 77 -30.47 11.70 25.91
CA ASP A 77 -31.60 11.19 25.12
C ASP A 77 -32.74 10.64 25.99
N GLU A 78 -33.83 10.19 25.37
CA GLU A 78 -35.00 9.60 26.04
C GLU A 78 -34.67 8.39 26.94
N THR A 79 -33.48 7.80 26.76
CA THR A 79 -32.97 6.68 27.57
C THR A 79 -31.99 7.12 28.65
N GLY A 80 -31.85 8.43 28.90
CA GLY A 80 -30.95 9.02 29.89
C GLY A 80 -29.47 9.01 29.49
N ASN A 81 -29.12 8.61 28.26
CA ASN A 81 -27.74 8.48 27.83
C ASN A 81 -27.21 9.78 27.21
N PRO A 82 -25.99 10.21 27.55
CA PRO A 82 -25.38 11.39 26.94
C PRO A 82 -25.02 11.14 25.48
N LEU A 83 -25.04 12.20 24.66
CA LEU A 83 -24.62 12.12 23.26
C LEU A 83 -23.12 11.82 23.15
N LYS A 84 -22.78 10.80 22.35
CA LYS A 84 -21.37 10.48 22.03
C LYS A 84 -20.67 11.67 21.33
N PRO A 85 -19.36 11.89 21.55
CA PRO A 85 -18.61 12.98 20.91
C PRO A 85 -18.72 13.02 19.37
N VAL A 86 -18.79 11.85 18.72
CA VAL A 86 -19.04 11.74 17.27
C VAL A 86 -20.42 12.28 16.88
N THR A 87 -21.44 11.95 17.67
CA THR A 87 -22.81 12.40 17.45
C THR A 87 -22.93 13.91 17.65
N GLN A 88 -22.25 14.47 18.65
CA GLN A 88 -22.12 15.92 18.84
C GLN A 88 -21.48 16.57 17.61
N ASN A 89 -20.39 15.99 17.09
CA ASN A 89 -19.74 16.48 15.86
C ASN A 89 -20.66 16.47 14.64
N TYR A 90 -21.55 15.48 14.48
CA TYR A 90 -22.53 15.47 13.39
C TYR A 90 -23.49 16.67 13.43
N HIS A 91 -23.92 17.08 14.62
CA HIS A 91 -24.73 18.30 14.78
C HIS A 91 -23.97 19.54 14.33
N ILE A 92 -22.68 19.64 14.70
CA ILE A 92 -21.82 20.75 14.29
C ILE A 92 -21.52 20.72 12.79
N ILE A 93 -21.39 19.55 12.17
CA ILE A 93 -21.21 19.41 10.73
C ILE A 93 -22.45 19.88 9.97
N ALA A 94 -23.64 19.50 10.42
CA ALA A 94 -24.90 19.95 9.83
C ALA A 94 -25.03 21.48 9.94
N LEU A 95 -24.76 22.05 11.12
CA LEU A 95 -24.76 23.49 11.34
C LEU A 95 -23.77 24.22 10.42
N ARG A 96 -22.53 23.71 10.27
CA ARG A 96 -21.54 24.29 9.35
C ARG A 96 -22.01 24.23 7.89
N ALA A 97 -22.66 23.14 7.48
CA ALA A 97 -23.18 23.00 6.13
C ALA A 97 -24.31 24.01 5.84
N PHE A 98 -25.18 24.22 6.83
CA PHE A 98 -26.24 25.22 6.79
C PHE A 98 -25.68 26.65 6.73
N LEU A 99 -24.72 27.01 7.58
CA LEU A 99 -24.08 28.34 7.58
C LEU A 99 -23.37 28.64 6.24
N LYS A 100 -22.76 27.63 5.60
CA LYS A 100 -22.19 27.77 4.25
C LYS A 100 -23.24 28.03 3.19
N PHE A 101 -24.42 27.42 3.32
CA PHE A 101 -25.53 27.68 2.40
C PHE A 101 -26.04 29.11 2.56
N LEU A 102 -26.26 29.57 3.80
CA LEU A 102 -26.67 30.95 4.07
C LEU A 102 -25.67 31.96 3.52
N ALA A 103 -24.37 31.73 3.75
CA ALA A 103 -23.32 32.59 3.18
C ALA A 103 -23.28 32.56 1.64
N LYS A 104 -23.66 31.45 1.00
CA LYS A 104 -23.76 31.36 -0.48
C LYS A 104 -24.94 32.18 -1.01
N GLN A 105 -25.99 32.37 -0.22
CA GLN A 105 -27.15 33.19 -0.56
C GLN A 105 -26.98 34.66 -0.10
N ASP A 106 -25.76 35.09 0.19
CA ASP A 106 -25.42 36.43 0.70
C ASP A 106 -26.17 36.81 2.00
N ILE A 107 -26.64 35.82 2.76
CA ILE A 107 -27.26 36.03 4.07
C ILE A 107 -26.16 36.16 5.13
N LYS A 108 -26.11 37.33 5.79
CA LYS A 108 -25.13 37.61 6.85
C LYS A 108 -25.22 36.60 7.99
N THR A 109 -24.17 35.81 8.18
CA THR A 109 -24.09 34.78 9.22
C THR A 109 -22.65 34.49 9.67
N LEU A 110 -22.47 33.62 10.66
CA LEU A 110 -21.14 33.18 11.12
C LEU A 110 -20.42 32.34 10.07
N ALA A 111 -19.20 32.73 9.74
CA ALA A 111 -18.31 31.92 8.89
C ALA A 111 -18.10 30.52 9.48
N ALA A 112 -18.54 29.50 8.75
CA ALA A 112 -18.52 28.10 9.19
C ALA A 112 -17.10 27.57 9.51
N GLU A 113 -16.06 28.21 8.99
CA GLU A 113 -14.65 27.92 9.23
C GLU A 113 -14.22 28.25 10.67
N LYS A 114 -14.90 29.19 11.34
CA LYS A 114 -14.61 29.57 12.74
C LYS A 114 -15.08 28.52 13.75
N ILE A 115 -15.82 27.50 13.31
CA ILE A 115 -16.36 26.44 14.17
C ILE A 115 -15.46 25.19 14.10
N GLU A 116 -14.69 24.96 15.16
CA GLU A 116 -13.84 23.78 15.28
C GLU A 116 -14.61 22.52 15.69
N LEU A 117 -14.28 21.37 15.12
CA LEU A 117 -14.84 20.07 15.50
C LEU A 117 -14.14 19.52 16.75
N GLY A 118 -14.88 18.82 17.62
CA GLY A 118 -14.31 18.17 18.80
C GLY A 118 -13.38 17.01 18.43
N LYS A 119 -12.28 16.84 19.16
CA LYS A 119 -11.41 15.66 19.04
C LYS A 119 -12.20 14.41 19.40
N THR A 120 -12.17 13.40 18.54
CA THR A 120 -12.78 12.09 18.80
C THR A 120 -11.67 11.06 18.97
N SER A 121 -11.76 10.17 19.95
CA SER A 121 -10.90 9.00 20.06
C SER A 121 -11.06 8.08 18.84
N GLU A 122 -9.95 7.51 18.39
CA GLU A 122 -9.94 6.54 17.28
C GLU A 122 -10.65 5.25 17.71
N ARG A 123 -11.49 4.72 16.83
CA ARG A 123 -12.12 3.41 17.06
C ARG A 123 -11.12 2.32 16.72
N HIS A 124 -10.80 1.48 17.69
CA HIS A 124 -10.18 0.18 17.43
C HIS A 124 -11.20 -0.71 16.69
N ILE A 125 -10.80 -1.34 15.60
CA ILE A 125 -11.61 -2.29 14.83
C ILE A 125 -10.87 -3.62 14.92
N ASP A 126 -11.55 -4.66 15.39
CA ASP A 126 -11.00 -6.02 15.46
C ASP A 126 -11.19 -6.75 14.12
N PHE A 127 -10.33 -7.73 13.82
CA PHE A 127 -10.33 -8.46 12.54
C PHE A 127 -10.51 -9.98 12.72
N LEU A 128 -10.97 -10.63 11.65
CA LEU A 128 -11.19 -12.07 11.53
C LEU A 128 -10.09 -12.71 10.68
N ALA A 129 -9.45 -13.74 11.21
CA ALA A 129 -8.53 -14.62 10.50
C ALA A 129 -9.29 -15.59 9.55
N PRO A 130 -8.65 -16.13 8.50
CA PRO A 130 -9.27 -17.12 7.60
C PRO A 130 -9.87 -18.32 8.34
N GLU A 131 -9.20 -18.78 9.39
CA GLU A 131 -9.65 -19.89 10.24
C GLU A 131 -10.89 -19.48 11.05
N GLU A 132 -10.93 -18.23 11.54
CA GLU A 132 -12.11 -17.67 12.21
C GLU A 132 -13.30 -17.52 11.21
N LEU A 133 -13.05 -17.27 9.92
CA LEU A 133 -14.07 -17.25 8.87
C LEU A 133 -14.60 -18.65 8.54
N GLU A 134 -13.71 -19.62 8.39
CA GLU A 134 -14.09 -21.01 8.22
C GLU A 134 -14.88 -21.52 9.43
N GLN A 135 -14.47 -21.16 10.64
CA GLN A 135 -15.23 -21.44 11.87
C GLN A 135 -16.62 -20.77 11.85
N ILE A 136 -16.75 -19.54 11.36
CA ILE A 136 -18.05 -18.87 11.19
C ILE A 136 -18.94 -19.61 10.19
N PHE A 137 -18.39 -20.09 9.07
CA PHE A 137 -19.15 -20.85 8.07
C PHE A 137 -19.56 -22.21 8.61
N SER A 138 -18.64 -22.92 9.26
CA SER A 138 -18.87 -24.23 9.88
C SER A 138 -19.76 -24.16 11.11
N ALA A 139 -19.89 -22.99 11.77
CA ALA A 139 -20.84 -22.77 12.85
C ALA A 139 -22.29 -22.72 12.37
N VAL A 140 -22.55 -22.63 11.06
CA VAL A 140 -23.90 -22.75 10.52
C VAL A 140 -24.30 -24.24 10.50
N PRO A 141 -25.38 -24.65 11.18
CA PRO A 141 -25.76 -26.05 11.23
C PRO A 141 -26.03 -26.62 9.84
N THR A 142 -25.54 -27.83 9.58
CA THR A 142 -25.72 -28.56 8.31
C THR A 142 -27.15 -29.10 8.11
N SER A 143 -28.05 -28.89 9.07
CA SER A 143 -29.42 -29.38 8.97
C SER A 143 -30.15 -28.72 7.80
N ASP A 144 -31.03 -29.49 7.18
CA ASP A 144 -31.68 -29.15 5.91
C ASP A 144 -32.80 -28.10 6.07
N LYS A 145 -32.67 -27.19 7.05
CA LYS A 145 -33.61 -26.09 7.27
C LYS A 145 -33.30 -24.93 6.32
N VAL A 146 -34.34 -24.34 5.73
CA VAL A 146 -34.23 -23.18 4.82
C VAL A 146 -33.51 -22.00 5.48
N GLU A 147 -33.68 -21.81 6.79
CA GLU A 147 -33.04 -20.74 7.56
C GLU A 147 -31.52 -20.88 7.66
N ASN A 148 -31.00 -22.12 7.81
CA ASN A 148 -29.55 -22.35 7.88
C ASN A 148 -28.91 -22.16 6.52
N LEU A 149 -29.57 -22.67 5.48
CA LEU A 149 -29.14 -22.48 4.10
C LEU A 149 -29.13 -20.99 3.72
N ARG A 150 -30.17 -20.24 4.13
CA ARG A 150 -30.22 -18.78 3.99
C ARG A 150 -29.02 -18.11 4.66
N ASP A 151 -28.79 -18.40 5.94
CA ASP A 151 -27.78 -17.72 6.73
C ASP A 151 -26.37 -18.01 6.21
N LEU A 152 -26.07 -19.26 5.85
CA LEU A 152 -24.81 -19.63 5.18
C LEU A 152 -24.64 -18.92 3.84
N THR A 153 -25.70 -18.87 3.03
CA THR A 153 -25.69 -18.16 1.74
C THR A 153 -25.46 -16.67 1.93
N ILE A 154 -26.06 -16.03 2.93
CA ILE A 154 -25.83 -14.62 3.27
C ILE A 154 -24.38 -14.37 3.64
N LEU A 155 -23.81 -15.20 4.51
CA LEU A 155 -22.41 -15.08 4.95
C LEU A 155 -21.50 -15.20 3.74
N ILE A 156 -21.56 -16.31 3.00
CA ILE A 156 -20.70 -16.55 1.84
C ILE A 156 -20.91 -15.50 0.76
N THR A 157 -22.14 -15.05 0.50
CA THR A 157 -22.40 -13.97 -0.46
C THR A 157 -21.75 -12.67 -0.01
N LEU A 158 -21.91 -12.25 1.25
CA LEU A 158 -21.26 -11.04 1.76
C LEU A 158 -19.74 -11.12 1.67
N PHE A 159 -19.16 -12.25 2.07
CA PHE A 159 -17.71 -12.43 2.09
C PHE A 159 -17.10 -12.58 0.69
N SER A 160 -17.79 -13.25 -0.24
CA SER A 160 -17.28 -13.45 -1.60
C SER A 160 -17.56 -12.29 -2.56
N THR A 161 -18.57 -11.47 -2.31
CA THR A 161 -18.96 -10.36 -3.21
C THR A 161 -18.61 -8.96 -2.69
N GLY A 162 -18.24 -8.84 -1.42
CA GLY A 162 -17.94 -7.55 -0.79
C GLY A 162 -19.10 -6.56 -0.80
N LEU A 163 -20.34 -7.04 -0.92
CA LEU A 163 -21.55 -6.22 -0.89
C LEU A 163 -21.66 -5.42 0.42
N ARG A 164 -22.16 -4.19 0.33
CA ARG A 164 -22.65 -3.51 1.53
C ARG A 164 -23.87 -4.26 2.05
N VAL A 165 -24.05 -4.29 3.37
CA VAL A 165 -25.23 -4.90 4.00
C VAL A 165 -26.53 -4.34 3.41
N SER A 166 -26.59 -3.02 3.15
CA SER A 166 -27.75 -2.37 2.53
C SER A 166 -27.99 -2.79 1.08
N GLU A 167 -26.94 -3.18 0.35
CA GLU A 167 -27.04 -3.65 -1.03
C GLU A 167 -27.56 -5.10 -1.04
N LEU A 168 -27.08 -5.95 -0.13
CA LEU A 168 -27.58 -7.33 0.03
C LEU A 168 -29.08 -7.35 0.39
N THR A 169 -29.53 -6.49 1.30
CA THR A 169 -30.93 -6.46 1.75
C THR A 169 -31.90 -5.96 0.68
N ASN A 170 -31.41 -5.18 -0.28
CA ASN A 170 -32.21 -4.63 -1.36
C ASN A 170 -32.17 -5.50 -2.63
N LEU A 171 -31.42 -6.60 -2.62
CA LEU A 171 -31.29 -7.49 -3.76
C LEU A 171 -32.59 -8.27 -3.97
N LYS A 172 -33.10 -8.32 -5.20
CA LYS A 172 -34.28 -9.13 -5.57
C LYS A 172 -33.86 -10.42 -6.25
N ARG A 173 -34.65 -11.48 -6.07
CA ARG A 173 -34.42 -12.81 -6.68
C ARG A 173 -34.34 -12.73 -8.20
N LYS A 174 -35.20 -11.91 -8.81
CA LYS A 174 -35.24 -11.69 -10.27
C LYS A 174 -34.04 -10.92 -10.84
N ASP A 175 -33.36 -10.15 -10.00
CA ASP A 175 -32.21 -9.34 -10.40
C ASP A 175 -30.91 -10.17 -10.42
N ILE A 176 -30.97 -11.44 -10.00
CA ILE A 176 -29.84 -12.37 -9.95
C ILE A 176 -29.91 -13.35 -11.11
N ASP A 177 -28.98 -13.22 -12.04
CA ASP A 177 -28.77 -14.22 -13.09
C ASP A 177 -27.82 -15.29 -12.57
N LEU A 178 -28.38 -16.40 -12.07
CA LEU A 178 -27.59 -17.54 -11.61
C LEU A 178 -26.88 -18.26 -12.75
N LYS A 179 -27.37 -18.22 -14.00
CA LYS A 179 -26.69 -18.87 -15.13
C LYS A 179 -25.37 -18.16 -15.41
N ARG A 180 -25.40 -16.83 -15.49
CA ARG A 180 -24.21 -15.98 -15.67
C ARG A 180 -23.41 -15.76 -14.39
N GLY A 181 -24.02 -15.94 -13.23
CA GLY A 181 -23.39 -15.70 -11.94
C GLY A 181 -23.21 -14.21 -11.65
N GLU A 182 -24.17 -13.37 -12.02
CA GLU A 182 -24.10 -11.91 -11.85
C GLU A 182 -25.45 -11.29 -11.45
N PHE A 183 -25.43 -10.12 -10.82
CA PHE A 183 -26.63 -9.35 -10.47
C PHE A 183 -26.33 -7.85 -10.40
N MET A 184 -27.36 -7.00 -10.51
CA MET A 184 -27.17 -5.54 -10.49
C MET A 184 -27.57 -4.94 -9.14
N VAL A 185 -26.75 -4.05 -8.58
CA VAL A 185 -27.06 -3.29 -7.35
C VAL A 185 -26.89 -1.79 -7.56
N ARG A 186 -27.67 -0.98 -6.86
CA ARG A 186 -27.53 0.49 -6.86
C ARG A 186 -26.73 0.96 -5.65
N GLY A 187 -25.61 1.64 -5.90
CA GLY A 187 -24.67 2.11 -4.88
C GLY A 187 -24.96 3.53 -4.37
N LYS A 188 -24.02 4.11 -3.61
CA LYS A 188 -24.12 5.50 -3.11
C LYS A 188 -24.23 6.49 -4.29
N GLY A 189 -25.33 7.24 -4.34
CA GLY A 189 -25.66 8.14 -5.45
C GLY A 189 -26.58 7.53 -6.52
N ASP A 190 -27.26 6.43 -6.20
CA ASP A 190 -28.26 5.72 -7.05
C ASP A 190 -27.74 5.18 -8.39
N LYS A 191 -26.41 4.99 -8.52
CA LYS A 191 -25.79 4.47 -9.75
C LYS A 191 -25.78 2.93 -9.76
N PRO A 192 -26.29 2.28 -10.82
CA PRO A 192 -26.28 0.82 -10.94
C PRO A 192 -24.87 0.27 -11.22
N ARG A 193 -24.52 -0.88 -10.64
CA ARG A 193 -23.31 -1.67 -10.89
C ARG A 193 -23.61 -3.17 -10.93
N VAL A 194 -22.87 -3.93 -11.74
CA VAL A 194 -22.99 -5.40 -11.80
C VAL A 194 -22.01 -6.04 -10.81
N VAL A 195 -22.49 -7.03 -10.05
CA VAL A 195 -21.75 -7.78 -9.02
C VAL A 195 -21.75 -9.25 -9.42
N PHE A 196 -20.57 -9.88 -9.37
CA PHE A 196 -20.38 -11.28 -9.74
C PHE A 196 -20.41 -12.18 -8.50
N LEU A 197 -20.95 -13.38 -8.66
CA LEU A 197 -21.04 -14.42 -7.64
C LEU A 197 -19.88 -15.41 -7.79
N SER A 198 -19.28 -15.81 -6.67
CA SER A 198 -18.36 -16.95 -6.64
C SER A 198 -19.12 -18.26 -6.95
N ALA A 199 -18.40 -19.31 -7.35
CA ALA A 199 -19.02 -20.61 -7.61
C ALA A 199 -19.79 -21.14 -6.40
N ASP A 200 -19.23 -20.98 -5.19
CA ASP A 200 -19.87 -21.41 -3.94
C ASP A 200 -21.09 -20.57 -3.61
N ALA A 201 -21.01 -19.24 -3.77
CA ALA A 201 -22.17 -18.36 -3.56
C ALA A 201 -23.29 -18.66 -4.55
N LYS A 202 -22.96 -18.92 -5.84
CA LYS A 202 -23.92 -19.31 -6.87
C LYS A 202 -24.61 -20.63 -6.52
N ASN A 203 -23.84 -21.65 -6.16
CA ASN A 203 -24.38 -22.96 -5.78
C ASN A 203 -25.29 -22.88 -4.55
N LEU A 204 -24.90 -22.09 -3.55
CA LEU A 204 -25.71 -21.90 -2.34
C LEU A 204 -26.96 -21.06 -2.59
N LEU A 205 -26.87 -20.01 -3.40
CA LEU A 205 -28.03 -19.22 -3.84
C LEU A 205 -29.03 -20.08 -4.61
N ASP A 206 -28.55 -20.93 -5.52
CA ASP A 206 -29.39 -21.84 -6.29
C ASP A 206 -30.11 -22.85 -5.39
N LYS A 207 -29.36 -23.50 -4.48
CA LYS A 207 -29.93 -24.39 -3.45
C LYS A 207 -30.96 -23.66 -2.57
N TYR A 208 -30.63 -22.45 -2.11
CA TYR A 208 -31.51 -21.65 -1.26
C TYR A 208 -32.80 -21.25 -1.99
N PHE A 209 -32.69 -20.82 -3.24
CA PHE A 209 -33.84 -20.43 -4.06
C PHE A 209 -34.72 -21.61 -4.45
N THR A 210 -34.14 -22.77 -4.74
CA THR A 210 -34.89 -24.00 -5.05
C THR A 210 -35.69 -24.47 -3.84
N LYS A 211 -35.13 -24.30 -2.64
CA LYS A 211 -35.76 -24.73 -1.40
C LYS A 211 -36.81 -23.76 -0.85
N ARG A 212 -36.78 -22.49 -1.28
CA ARG A 212 -37.81 -21.51 -0.94
C ARG A 212 -39.12 -21.80 -1.65
N THR A 213 -40.21 -21.89 -0.89
CA THR A 213 -41.58 -22.09 -1.38
C THR A 213 -42.41 -20.80 -1.41
N ASP A 214 -41.82 -19.66 -1.06
CA ASP A 214 -42.50 -18.36 -1.00
C ASP A 214 -42.37 -17.54 -2.30
N ASN A 215 -43.30 -16.60 -2.49
CA ASN A 215 -43.35 -15.70 -3.64
C ASN A 215 -42.67 -14.33 -3.40
N ALA A 216 -41.86 -14.16 -2.37
CA ALA A 216 -41.29 -12.85 -2.05
C ALA A 216 -40.23 -12.42 -3.07
N GLU A 217 -40.31 -11.16 -3.53
CA GLU A 217 -39.34 -10.64 -4.50
C GLU A 217 -37.91 -10.53 -3.93
N ALA A 218 -37.76 -10.30 -2.63
CA ALA A 218 -36.46 -10.14 -2.00
C ALA A 218 -35.63 -11.43 -2.10
N ALA A 219 -34.34 -11.31 -2.40
CA ALA A 219 -33.43 -12.45 -2.48
C ALA A 219 -33.33 -13.17 -1.14
N PHE A 220 -33.31 -12.44 -0.02
CA PHE A 220 -33.20 -13.00 1.32
C PHE A 220 -34.37 -12.59 2.21
N VAL A 221 -35.02 -13.58 2.83
CA VAL A 221 -36.24 -13.37 3.63
C VAL A 221 -36.15 -13.96 5.04
N ALA A 222 -36.80 -13.30 6.00
CA ALA A 222 -37.15 -13.85 7.30
C ALA A 222 -38.50 -14.56 7.20
N GLN A 223 -38.55 -15.80 7.68
CA GLN A 223 -39.79 -16.55 7.89
C GLN A 223 -40.37 -16.17 9.25
N LYS A 224 -41.62 -15.70 9.28
CA LYS A 224 -42.38 -15.39 10.51
C LYS A 224 -43.66 -16.22 10.50
N GLY A 225 -43.55 -17.49 10.92
CA GLY A 225 -44.64 -18.46 10.86
C GLY A 225 -44.72 -19.22 9.52
N PRO A 226 -45.75 -20.07 9.32
CA PRO A 226 -45.82 -20.98 8.17
C PRO A 226 -45.86 -20.28 6.81
N SER A 227 -46.52 -19.12 6.73
CA SER A 227 -46.87 -18.51 5.43
C SER A 227 -46.32 -17.09 5.20
N LYS A 228 -45.76 -16.42 6.22
CA LYS A 228 -45.38 -14.99 6.13
C LYS A 228 -43.86 -14.82 5.99
N HIS A 229 -43.44 -14.32 4.83
CA HIS A 229 -42.04 -14.05 4.49
C HIS A 229 -41.83 -12.54 4.34
N THR A 230 -40.81 -12.00 5.00
CA THR A 230 -40.49 -10.55 4.99
C THR A 230 -39.04 -10.32 4.60
N PRO A 231 -38.70 -9.24 3.85
CA PRO A 231 -37.31 -8.93 3.51
C PRO A 231 -36.43 -8.77 4.76
N LEU A 232 -35.20 -9.28 4.70
CA LEU A 232 -34.26 -9.07 5.80
C LEU A 232 -33.84 -7.60 5.88
N THR A 233 -33.80 -7.07 7.10
CA THR A 233 -33.27 -5.73 7.37
C THR A 233 -31.75 -5.75 7.52
N PRO A 234 -31.04 -4.62 7.35
CA PRO A 234 -29.61 -4.56 7.62
C PRO A 234 -29.23 -5.00 9.03
N ARG A 235 -30.10 -4.71 10.01
CA ARG A 235 -29.91 -5.13 11.40
C ARG A 235 -30.09 -6.64 11.57
N SER A 236 -30.99 -7.26 10.80
CA SER A 236 -31.15 -8.73 10.78
C SER A 236 -29.89 -9.41 10.25
N ILE A 237 -29.31 -8.91 9.16
CA ILE A 237 -28.06 -9.42 8.58
C ILE A 237 -26.88 -9.26 9.57
N GLN A 238 -26.77 -8.09 10.20
CA GLN A 238 -25.75 -7.87 11.24
C GLN A 238 -25.89 -8.85 12.40
N ARG A 239 -27.11 -9.11 12.86
CA ARG A 239 -27.39 -10.12 13.91
C ARG A 239 -27.04 -11.54 13.46
N ILE A 240 -27.26 -11.89 12.20
CA ILE A 240 -26.84 -13.19 11.65
C ILE A 240 -25.31 -13.33 11.71
N VAL A 241 -24.57 -12.32 11.25
CA VAL A 241 -23.10 -12.31 11.35
C VAL A 241 -22.63 -12.41 12.79
N GLU A 242 -23.22 -11.64 13.71
CA GLU A 242 -22.90 -11.68 15.15
C GLU A 242 -23.25 -13.03 15.79
N LYS A 243 -24.37 -13.65 15.41
CA LYS A 243 -24.81 -14.96 15.89
C LYS A 243 -23.78 -16.03 15.58
N TYR A 244 -23.34 -16.12 14.32
CA TYR A 244 -22.39 -17.15 13.90
C TYR A 244 -20.94 -16.85 14.31
N ALA A 245 -20.57 -15.57 14.47
CA ALA A 245 -19.31 -15.21 15.12
C ALA A 245 -19.26 -15.70 16.58
N LYS A 246 -20.35 -15.52 17.35
CA LYS A 246 -20.44 -16.04 18.72
C LYS A 246 -20.45 -17.57 18.77
N ALA A 247 -21.18 -18.21 17.87
CA ALA A 247 -21.23 -19.67 17.78
C ALA A 247 -19.86 -20.27 17.40
N ALA A 248 -19.04 -19.54 16.64
CA ALA A 248 -17.65 -19.87 16.33
C ALA A 248 -16.66 -19.57 17.47
N GLY A 249 -17.12 -19.10 18.64
CA GLY A 249 -16.26 -18.78 19.78
C GLY A 249 -15.49 -17.45 19.66
N ILE A 250 -15.87 -16.59 18.72
CA ILE A 250 -15.14 -15.34 18.45
C ILE A 250 -15.67 -14.23 19.34
N VAL A 251 -14.81 -13.73 20.23
CA VAL A 251 -15.14 -12.69 21.23
C VAL A 251 -15.13 -11.28 20.62
N LYS A 252 -14.52 -11.11 19.44
CA LYS A 252 -14.31 -9.83 18.74
C LYS A 252 -15.59 -9.31 18.06
N LYS A 253 -15.70 -7.99 17.89
CA LYS A 253 -16.84 -7.39 17.16
C LYS A 253 -16.66 -7.49 15.64
N VAL A 254 -17.28 -8.50 15.04
CA VAL A 254 -17.22 -8.76 13.59
C VAL A 254 -18.13 -7.81 12.80
N THR A 255 -17.59 -7.16 11.77
CA THR A 255 -18.38 -6.43 10.76
C THR A 255 -17.89 -6.73 9.33
N PRO A 256 -18.72 -6.56 8.28
CA PRO A 256 -18.38 -6.96 6.90
C PRO A 256 -17.21 -6.22 6.22
N HIS A 257 -16.50 -5.33 6.90
CA HIS A 257 -15.44 -4.48 6.33
C HIS A 257 -14.00 -4.95 6.62
N ILE A 258 -13.83 -6.18 7.09
CA ILE A 258 -12.62 -6.67 7.77
C ILE A 258 -11.54 -7.34 6.86
N LEU A 259 -11.64 -7.30 5.52
CA LEU A 259 -10.73 -8.06 4.64
C LEU A 259 -9.85 -7.20 3.73
N ARG A 260 -8.68 -6.72 4.20
CA ARG A 260 -7.70 -6.00 3.34
C ARG A 260 -6.22 -6.31 3.64
N HIS A 261 -5.46 -6.44 2.55
CA HIS A 261 -4.07 -6.91 2.41
C HIS A 261 -3.04 -5.81 2.67
N CYS A 262 -1.86 -6.11 3.23
CA CYS A 262 -0.99 -5.08 3.80
C CYS A 262 0.52 -5.40 3.83
N LEU A 263 1.33 -4.34 3.96
CA LEU A 263 2.78 -4.32 4.10
C LEU A 263 3.20 -4.29 5.58
N HIS A 264 4.32 -4.93 5.92
CA HIS A 264 4.89 -4.89 7.27
C HIS A 264 5.31 -3.47 7.70
N ARG A 265 5.26 -3.16 9.00
CA ARG A 265 5.50 -1.83 9.60
C ARG A 265 6.83 -1.14 9.27
N TYR A 266 7.87 -1.94 8.99
CA TYR A 266 9.21 -1.44 8.67
C TYR A 266 9.52 -1.43 7.16
N THR A 267 8.54 -1.75 6.32
CA THR A 267 8.69 -1.69 4.85
C THR A 267 9.11 -0.28 4.44
N ARG A 268 10.20 -0.15 3.68
CA ARG A 268 10.77 1.14 3.27
C ARG A 268 10.08 1.63 2.01
N ILE A 269 9.39 2.76 2.11
CA ILE A 269 8.62 3.36 1.03
C ILE A 269 9.32 4.61 0.55
N PHE A 270 9.53 4.70 -0.76
CA PHE A 270 10.10 5.89 -1.39
C PHE A 270 9.02 6.97 -1.54
N LEU A 271 9.28 8.14 -0.97
CA LEU A 271 8.50 9.36 -1.14
C LEU A 271 9.18 10.32 -2.12
N ASN A 272 8.55 11.47 -2.35
CA ASN A 272 9.13 12.49 -3.25
C ASN A 272 10.50 13.01 -2.77
N GLN A 273 10.67 13.17 -1.46
CA GLN A 273 11.85 13.80 -0.85
C GLN A 273 12.54 12.94 0.22
N GLU A 274 11.95 11.81 0.60
CA GLU A 274 12.49 10.96 1.66
C GLU A 274 12.17 9.47 1.43
N VAL A 275 12.81 8.61 2.20
CA VAL A 275 12.40 7.21 2.38
C VAL A 275 11.92 7.06 3.81
N CYS A 276 10.73 6.51 4.02
CA CYS A 276 10.19 6.29 5.36
C CYS A 276 9.64 4.87 5.51
N SER A 277 9.33 4.47 6.74
CA SER A 277 8.65 3.19 6.96
C SER A 277 7.15 3.29 6.64
N SER A 278 6.50 2.18 6.33
CA SER A 278 5.05 2.12 6.16
C SER A 278 4.29 2.65 7.39
N ALA A 279 4.71 2.31 8.61
CA ALA A 279 4.10 2.87 9.82
C ALA A 279 4.23 4.40 9.91
N THR A 280 5.37 4.97 9.49
CA THR A 280 5.57 6.42 9.43
C THR A 280 4.71 7.04 8.34
N LEU A 281 4.63 6.39 7.18
CA LEU A 281 3.79 6.84 6.08
C LEU A 281 2.32 6.89 6.51
N PHE A 282 1.86 5.94 7.33
CA PHE A 282 0.50 5.87 7.83
C PHE A 282 0.11 7.11 8.65
N THR A 283 0.98 7.61 9.52
CA THR A 283 0.69 8.77 10.36
C THR A 283 0.90 10.14 9.67
N ASN A 284 1.64 10.19 8.56
CA ASN A 284 2.00 11.44 7.88
C ASN A 284 0.81 12.17 7.21
N ARG A 285 0.61 13.48 7.45
CA ARG A 285 -0.62 14.19 7.03
C ARG A 285 -0.84 14.36 5.52
N ASN A 286 0.19 14.41 4.68
CA ASN A 286 0.02 14.48 3.22
C ASN A 286 1.33 14.09 2.53
N THR A 287 1.36 12.94 1.86
CA THR A 287 2.60 12.39 1.29
C THR A 287 2.41 11.98 -0.16
N ARG A 288 3.42 12.30 -0.99
CA ARG A 288 3.53 11.80 -2.36
C ARG A 288 4.55 10.67 -2.38
N VAL A 289 4.14 9.50 -2.85
CA VAL A 289 4.98 8.32 -3.01
C VAL A 289 5.58 8.26 -4.41
N LYS A 290 6.71 7.58 -4.55
CA LYS A 290 7.23 7.17 -5.86
C LYS A 290 6.45 5.95 -6.34
N SER A 291 5.96 6.04 -7.56
CA SER A 291 5.11 5.03 -8.18
C SER A 291 5.50 4.81 -9.64
N MET A 292 5.48 3.57 -10.11
CA MET A 292 5.75 3.20 -11.50
C MET A 292 4.50 3.38 -12.36
N ASN A 293 4.59 4.18 -13.42
CA ASN A 293 3.57 4.20 -14.46
C ASN A 293 3.91 3.12 -15.51
N PHE A 294 3.20 1.99 -15.54
CA PHE A 294 3.49 0.90 -16.48
C PHE A 294 3.16 1.22 -17.95
N SER A 295 2.47 2.33 -18.25
CA SER A 295 2.20 2.75 -19.64
C SER A 295 3.43 3.36 -20.31
N ASN A 296 4.20 4.16 -19.57
CA ASN A 296 5.38 4.88 -20.06
C ASN A 296 6.68 4.46 -19.36
N PHE A 297 6.57 3.60 -18.35
CA PHE A 297 7.64 3.09 -17.50
C PHE A 297 8.48 4.16 -16.80
N LYS A 298 7.87 5.28 -16.46
CA LYS A 298 8.48 6.34 -15.67
C LYS A 298 8.06 6.20 -14.21
N ILE A 299 8.99 6.49 -13.32
CA ILE A 299 8.71 6.64 -11.90
C ILE A 299 8.20 8.07 -11.70
N GLU A 300 6.98 8.19 -11.20
CA GLU A 300 6.27 9.44 -10.99
C GLU A 300 5.94 9.64 -9.51
N ASN A 301 5.75 10.88 -9.09
CA ASN A 301 5.25 11.18 -7.75
C ASN A 301 3.72 11.13 -7.76
N LYS A 302 3.13 10.26 -6.94
CA LYS A 302 1.67 10.06 -6.84
C LYS A 302 1.18 10.29 -5.42
N ARG A 303 -0.04 10.78 -5.26
CA ARG A 303 -0.60 11.13 -3.96
C ARG A 303 -1.09 9.86 -3.25
N VAL A 304 -0.80 9.76 -1.96
CA VAL A 304 -1.51 8.82 -1.08
C VAL A 304 -2.90 9.39 -0.81
N VAL A 305 -3.92 8.77 -1.39
CA VAL A 305 -5.34 9.14 -1.25
C VAL A 305 -6.03 8.41 -0.11
N GLN A 306 -5.53 7.24 0.30
CA GLN A 306 -6.09 6.44 1.39
C GLN A 306 -5.00 5.70 2.15
N LYS A 307 -5.30 5.33 3.40
CA LYS A 307 -4.39 4.62 4.28
C LYS A 307 -5.17 3.63 5.12
N PHE A 308 -4.64 2.43 5.25
CA PHE A 308 -5.26 1.33 5.98
C PHE A 308 -4.22 0.68 6.91
N SER A 309 -4.69 0.15 8.04
CA SER A 309 -3.87 -0.61 8.98
C SER A 309 -4.70 -1.73 9.58
N HIS A 310 -4.11 -2.91 9.71
CA HIS A 310 -4.77 -4.13 10.14
C HIS A 310 -3.78 -5.00 10.93
N PRO A 311 -4.17 -5.69 12.02
CA PRO A 311 -3.37 -6.77 12.58
C PRO A 311 -3.33 -7.94 11.61
N THR A 312 -2.23 -8.68 11.62
CA THR A 312 -2.13 -9.96 10.90
C THR A 312 -1.48 -10.99 11.81
N ASN A 313 -1.88 -12.24 11.62
CA ASN A 313 -1.32 -13.38 12.34
C ASN A 313 -0.10 -13.99 11.61
N GLN A 314 0.11 -13.59 10.35
CA GLN A 314 1.08 -14.23 9.47
C GLN A 314 1.62 -13.27 8.41
N LEU A 315 2.93 -13.33 8.19
CA LEU A 315 3.64 -12.64 7.12
C LEU A 315 4.38 -13.64 6.23
N LEU A 316 4.41 -13.35 4.93
CA LEU A 316 5.34 -13.97 4.00
C LEU A 316 6.60 -13.13 3.89
N GLN A 317 7.73 -13.81 3.95
CA GLN A 317 9.06 -13.28 3.74
C GLN A 317 9.55 -13.69 2.36
N ILE A 318 9.48 -12.76 1.40
CA ILE A 318 9.90 -12.99 0.02
C ILE A 318 11.31 -12.44 -0.17
N TRP A 319 12.25 -13.34 -0.47
CA TRP A 319 13.61 -12.97 -0.89
C TRP A 319 13.74 -13.12 -2.39
N ALA A 320 13.99 -12.01 -3.08
CA ALA A 320 14.19 -12.00 -4.53
C ALA A 320 15.46 -11.22 -4.88
N ASP A 321 16.42 -11.89 -5.49
CA ASP A 321 17.75 -11.36 -5.82
C ASP A 321 18.35 -10.44 -4.74
N GLY A 322 18.38 -10.87 -3.48
CA GLY A 322 19.00 -10.07 -2.40
C GLY A 322 18.19 -8.87 -1.90
N HIS A 323 16.97 -8.68 -2.39
CA HIS A 323 15.95 -7.83 -1.77
C HIS A 323 14.98 -8.68 -0.94
N GLU A 324 14.48 -8.11 0.16
CA GLU A 324 13.54 -8.77 1.07
C GLU A 324 12.30 -7.91 1.28
N LEU A 325 11.13 -8.49 1.01
CA LEU A 325 9.83 -7.93 1.34
C LEU A 325 9.12 -8.78 2.39
N LEU A 326 8.55 -8.12 3.39
CA LEU A 326 7.65 -8.71 4.38
C LEU A 326 6.24 -8.18 4.12
N CYS A 327 5.29 -9.07 3.80
CA CYS A 327 3.92 -8.69 3.49
C CYS A 327 2.93 -9.80 3.86
N THR A 328 1.65 -9.45 3.97
CA THR A 328 0.60 -10.47 4.14
C THR A 328 0.54 -11.42 2.95
N PRO A 329 0.09 -12.68 3.12
CA PRO A 329 -0.07 -13.64 2.02
C PRO A 329 -0.85 -13.11 0.81
N GLU A 330 -1.81 -12.24 1.05
CA GLU A 330 -2.64 -11.69 -0.01
C GLU A 330 -2.09 -10.42 -0.68
N HIS A 331 -0.97 -9.87 -0.20
CA HIS A 331 -0.37 -8.67 -0.79
C HIS A 331 0.08 -8.95 -2.23
N ARG A 332 -0.18 -8.02 -3.15
CA ARG A 332 0.09 -8.23 -4.58
C ARG A 332 1.37 -7.56 -5.06
N LEU A 333 2.11 -8.29 -5.88
CA LEU A 333 3.30 -7.86 -6.59
C LEU A 333 3.07 -8.01 -8.08
N PHE A 334 3.98 -7.51 -8.92
CA PHE A 334 3.87 -7.67 -10.38
C PHE A 334 4.85 -8.71 -10.91
N THR A 335 4.40 -9.53 -11.85
CA THR A 335 5.16 -10.55 -12.60
C THR A 335 4.90 -10.40 -14.10
N VAL A 336 5.52 -11.26 -14.93
CA VAL A 336 5.24 -11.33 -16.38
C VAL A 336 4.55 -12.64 -16.73
N THR A 337 3.45 -12.54 -17.46
CA THR A 337 2.68 -13.65 -18.03
C THR A 337 2.38 -13.36 -19.51
N SER A 338 1.72 -14.27 -20.23
CA SER A 338 1.42 -14.05 -21.66
C SER A 338 0.56 -12.79 -21.95
N PRO A 339 -0.37 -12.36 -21.07
CA PRO A 339 -1.05 -11.08 -21.22
C PRO A 339 -0.13 -9.84 -21.07
N GLY A 340 1.05 -9.96 -20.45
CA GLY A 340 1.95 -8.84 -20.19
C GLY A 340 2.45 -8.82 -18.75
N ILE A 341 2.65 -7.61 -18.21
CA ILE A 341 2.91 -7.41 -16.79
C ILE A 341 1.58 -7.58 -16.05
N THR A 342 1.53 -8.50 -15.09
CA THR A 342 0.31 -8.85 -14.35
C THR A 342 0.58 -8.92 -12.86
N GLU A 343 -0.45 -8.73 -12.06
CA GLU A 343 -0.36 -8.89 -10.61
C GLU A 343 -0.32 -10.37 -10.21
N ILE A 344 0.33 -10.66 -9.08
CA ILE A 344 0.38 -11.97 -8.43
C ILE A 344 0.29 -11.78 -6.91
N PRO A 345 -0.65 -12.46 -6.21
CA PRO A 345 -0.69 -12.50 -4.75
C PRO A 345 0.56 -13.17 -4.18
N ALA A 346 1.06 -12.68 -3.04
CA ALA A 346 2.26 -13.18 -2.39
C ALA A 346 2.19 -14.69 -2.11
N ALA A 347 1.02 -15.20 -1.71
CA ALA A 347 0.74 -16.60 -1.46
C ALA A 347 0.88 -17.50 -2.70
N LYS A 348 0.72 -16.93 -3.91
CA LYS A 348 0.85 -17.68 -5.18
C LYS A 348 2.26 -17.61 -5.78
N ILE A 349 3.15 -16.84 -5.18
CA ILE A 349 4.53 -16.72 -5.65
C ILE A 349 5.27 -18.02 -5.36
N GLN A 350 6.00 -18.51 -6.36
CA GLN A 350 6.84 -19.70 -6.24
C GLN A 350 8.32 -19.32 -6.41
N ILE A 351 9.22 -20.16 -5.87
CA ILE A 351 10.66 -20.01 -6.11
C ILE A 351 10.94 -20.02 -7.62
N GLY A 352 11.74 -19.07 -8.08
CA GLY A 352 12.04 -18.86 -9.49
C GLY A 352 11.11 -17.90 -10.23
N THR A 353 9.99 -17.48 -9.60
CA THR A 353 9.13 -16.39 -10.12
C THR A 353 9.93 -15.10 -10.22
N TYR A 354 9.72 -14.31 -11.26
CA TYR A 354 10.33 -12.99 -11.41
C TYR A 354 9.34 -11.90 -10.99
N LEU A 355 9.75 -11.04 -10.07
CA LEU A 355 8.94 -9.95 -9.53
C LEU A 355 9.46 -8.60 -10.01
N ALA A 356 8.56 -7.66 -10.26
CA ALA A 356 8.93 -6.32 -10.70
C ALA A 356 9.65 -5.56 -9.58
N GLY A 357 10.81 -5.00 -9.92
CA GLY A 357 11.57 -4.10 -9.07
C GLY A 357 12.08 -2.90 -9.85
N VAL A 358 12.79 -2.01 -9.15
CA VAL A 358 13.39 -0.82 -9.76
C VAL A 358 14.92 -0.86 -9.64
N PRO A 359 15.68 -0.50 -10.69
CA PRO A 359 17.14 -0.42 -10.63
C PRO A 359 17.63 0.89 -9.99
N ARG A 360 16.74 1.89 -9.87
CA ARG A 360 17.03 3.20 -9.30
C ARG A 360 15.77 3.93 -8.90
N VAL A 361 15.88 4.81 -7.91
CA VAL A 361 14.81 5.74 -7.55
C VAL A 361 15.38 7.16 -7.47
N LYS A 362 15.08 7.98 -8.47
CA LYS A 362 15.45 9.40 -8.43
C LYS A 362 14.57 10.13 -7.43
N GLN A 363 15.22 10.78 -6.47
CA GLN A 363 14.57 11.51 -5.39
C GLN A 363 15.31 12.82 -5.15
N THR A 364 14.58 13.90 -4.91
CA THR A 364 15.19 15.19 -4.57
C THR A 364 15.43 15.22 -3.06
N GLY A 365 16.68 15.06 -2.64
CA GLY A 365 17.07 15.25 -1.26
C GLY A 365 17.06 16.73 -0.86
N LYS A 366 17.08 16.99 0.44
CA LYS A 366 17.32 18.32 1.01
C LYS A 366 18.63 18.31 1.78
N ASN A 367 19.28 19.47 1.91
CA ASN A 367 20.44 19.59 2.79
C ASN A 367 19.99 19.36 4.24
N VAL A 368 20.60 18.37 4.89
CA VAL A 368 20.28 18.03 6.29
C VAL A 368 21.44 18.40 7.21
N LEU A 369 22.66 18.14 6.75
CA LEU A 369 23.92 18.41 7.44
C LEU A 369 25.04 18.61 6.41
N ILE A 370 26.21 18.98 6.89
CA ILE A 370 27.41 19.10 6.07
C ILE A 370 27.90 17.69 5.67
N PRO A 371 28.26 17.43 4.41
CA PRO A 371 28.65 16.10 3.93
C PRO A 371 29.79 15.44 4.73
N GLU A 372 30.82 16.18 5.16
CA GLU A 372 31.92 15.61 5.96
C GLU A 372 31.47 15.16 7.36
N LEU A 373 30.46 15.80 7.96
CA LEU A 373 29.91 15.32 9.23
C LEU A 373 29.12 14.02 9.03
N TRP A 374 28.45 13.85 7.88
CA TRP A 374 27.86 12.57 7.50
C TRP A 374 28.89 11.46 7.31
N ARG A 375 30.05 11.79 6.73
CA ARG A 375 31.21 10.90 6.64
C ARG A 375 31.60 10.37 8.01
N LEU A 376 31.74 11.26 9.00
CA LEU A 376 32.08 10.93 10.37
C LEU A 376 30.99 10.08 11.06
N ILE A 377 29.72 10.47 10.94
CA ILE A 377 28.58 9.72 11.49
C ILE A 377 28.54 8.30 10.91
N GLY A 378 28.77 8.15 9.61
CA GLY A 378 28.81 6.85 8.94
C GLY A 378 29.88 5.93 9.51
N TYR A 379 31.09 6.45 9.74
CA TYR A 379 32.18 5.69 10.34
C TYR A 379 31.85 5.26 11.78
N ILE A 380 31.39 6.21 12.61
CA ILE A 380 31.03 5.95 14.01
C ILE A 380 29.89 4.92 14.10
N LEU A 381 28.92 4.96 13.17
CA LEU A 381 27.85 3.98 13.12
C LEU A 381 28.37 2.57 12.81
N GLY A 382 29.43 2.44 12.01
CA GLY A 382 30.14 1.18 11.78
C GLY A 382 30.87 0.72 13.04
N ASP A 383 32.00 1.35 13.32
CA ASP A 383 33.02 0.86 14.28
C ASP A 383 33.26 1.80 15.48
N GLY A 384 32.36 2.76 15.71
CA GLY A 384 32.45 3.70 16.83
C GLY A 384 31.85 3.16 18.13
N ILE A 385 32.52 3.45 19.25
CA ILE A 385 32.02 3.26 20.61
C ILE A 385 31.67 4.63 21.19
N ILE A 386 30.39 4.86 21.47
CA ILE A 386 29.90 6.09 22.12
C ILE A 386 29.62 5.77 23.59
N SER A 387 30.31 6.42 24.52
CA SER A 387 30.14 6.20 25.95
C SER A 387 29.74 7.48 26.67
N GLU A 388 28.64 7.39 27.41
CA GLU A 388 28.24 8.44 28.34
C GLU A 388 29.17 8.51 29.55
N GLY A 389 29.74 7.36 29.99
CA GLY A 389 30.52 7.28 31.23
C GLY A 389 31.86 8.01 31.18
N PHE A 390 32.52 8.03 30.02
CA PHE A 390 33.71 8.87 29.82
C PHE A 390 33.42 10.11 28.97
N HIS A 391 32.15 10.41 28.68
CA HIS A 391 31.74 11.60 27.94
C HIS A 391 32.40 11.74 26.56
N GLY A 392 32.45 10.66 25.79
CA GLY A 392 33.21 10.68 24.54
C GLY A 392 32.95 9.54 23.57
N VAL A 393 33.77 9.54 22.53
CA VAL A 393 33.74 8.56 21.43
C VAL A 393 35.12 7.97 21.25
N LYS A 394 35.15 6.66 21.02
CA LYS A 394 36.34 5.94 20.58
C LYS A 394 36.06 5.30 19.23
N ILE A 395 37.03 5.39 18.34
CA ILE A 395 36.98 4.77 17.01
C ILE A 395 38.25 3.96 16.83
N TYR A 396 38.14 2.78 16.22
CA TYR A 396 39.27 1.89 15.97
C TYR A 396 39.51 1.76 14.45
N ASP A 397 40.78 1.57 14.07
CA ASP A 397 41.15 1.10 12.73
C ASP A 397 42.53 0.44 12.80
N LYS A 398 42.84 -0.44 11.84
CA LYS A 398 44.19 -0.97 11.66
C LYS A 398 45.11 0.07 11.02
N ASN A 399 44.57 0.91 10.14
CA ASN A 399 45.28 1.93 9.38
C ASN A 399 45.17 3.29 10.08
N PRO A 400 46.26 3.82 10.67
CA PRO A 400 46.23 5.11 11.36
C PRO A 400 45.89 6.28 10.42
N LYS A 401 46.14 6.16 9.11
CA LYS A 401 45.78 7.21 8.13
C LYS A 401 44.28 7.47 8.08
N PHE A 402 43.46 6.45 8.34
CA PHE A 402 42.00 6.61 8.37
C PHE A 402 41.59 7.41 9.60
N LEU A 403 42.15 7.06 10.76
CA LEU A 403 41.89 7.80 12.00
C LEU A 403 42.31 9.27 11.89
N ILE A 404 43.48 9.56 11.30
CA ILE A 404 43.95 10.93 11.05
C ILE A 404 42.98 11.70 10.13
N PHE A 405 42.40 11.05 9.12
CA PHE A 405 41.39 11.68 8.27
C PHE A 405 40.14 12.11 9.08
N TYR A 406 39.62 11.24 9.95
CA TYR A 406 38.47 11.57 10.80
C TYR A 406 38.83 12.56 11.92
N GLN A 407 40.06 12.52 12.43
CA GLN A 407 40.60 13.49 13.37
C GLN A 407 40.48 14.92 12.81
N ARG A 408 40.93 15.14 11.56
CA ARG A 408 40.85 16.45 10.89
C ARG A 408 39.42 16.95 10.72
N ILE A 409 38.45 16.05 10.44
CA ILE A 409 37.04 16.42 10.35
C ILE A 409 36.54 16.89 11.72
N ILE A 410 36.89 16.18 12.79
CA ILE A 410 36.51 16.55 14.15
C ILE A 410 37.10 17.92 14.53
N GLU A 411 38.40 18.12 14.30
CA GLU A 411 39.11 19.38 14.59
C GLU A 411 38.46 20.55 13.86
N LYS A 412 38.18 20.39 12.56
CA LYS A 412 37.56 21.40 11.70
C LYS A 412 36.21 21.89 12.21
N TYR A 413 35.36 21.00 12.75
CA TYR A 413 33.95 21.34 13.05
C TYR A 413 33.62 21.45 14.54
N PHE A 414 34.45 20.91 15.43
CA PHE A 414 34.17 20.90 16.88
C PHE A 414 35.20 21.66 17.71
N ASN A 415 36.24 22.24 17.10
CA ASN A 415 37.31 23.02 17.75
C ASN A 415 37.87 22.30 19.00
N LYS A 416 38.11 20.99 18.85
CA LYS A 416 38.66 20.10 19.87
C LYS A 416 39.70 19.22 19.20
N ASN A 417 40.74 18.87 19.95
CA ASN A 417 41.84 18.05 19.48
C ASN A 417 41.66 16.61 20.00
N PRO A 418 40.95 15.74 19.27
CA PRO A 418 41.01 14.30 19.55
C PRO A 418 42.44 13.80 19.30
N PHE A 419 42.87 12.79 20.05
CA PHE A 419 44.19 12.21 19.88
C PHE A 419 44.11 10.79 19.33
N VAL A 420 45.05 10.47 18.44
CA VAL A 420 45.25 9.14 17.87
C VAL A 420 46.41 8.49 18.62
N ARG A 421 46.24 7.23 19.05
CA ARG A 421 47.33 6.45 19.62
C ARG A 421 47.28 5.00 19.16
N GLU A 422 48.44 4.35 19.15
CA GLU A 422 48.52 2.91 18.97
C GLU A 422 47.95 2.20 20.21
N ARG A 423 47.04 1.25 20.01
CA ARG A 423 46.47 0.43 21.08
C ARG A 423 47.20 -0.90 21.19
N ASN A 424 47.56 -1.49 20.05
CA ASN A 424 48.39 -2.69 19.90
C ASN A 424 48.94 -2.75 18.46
N PRO A 425 49.86 -3.69 18.12
CA PRO A 425 50.53 -3.72 16.82
C PRO A 425 49.60 -3.81 15.59
N ASN A 426 48.33 -4.17 15.79
CA ASN A 426 47.35 -4.35 14.74
C ASN A 426 46.12 -3.42 14.87
N SER A 427 46.15 -2.43 15.77
CA SER A 427 45.01 -1.56 16.02
C SER A 427 45.44 -0.23 16.61
N HIS A 428 44.95 0.84 15.99
CA HIS A 428 45.04 2.20 16.48
C HIS A 428 43.66 2.65 16.98
N GLU A 429 43.64 3.63 17.88
CA GLU A 429 42.40 4.23 18.35
C GLU A 429 42.45 5.76 18.28
N LEU A 430 41.32 6.35 17.90
CA LEU A 430 41.04 7.78 17.95
C LEU A 430 40.06 8.03 19.10
N ILE A 431 40.44 8.91 20.03
CA ILE A 431 39.63 9.22 21.21
C ILE A 431 39.22 10.70 21.19
N MET A 432 37.93 10.95 21.39
CA MET A 432 37.40 12.29 21.56
C MET A 432 36.57 12.40 22.84
N TYR A 433 37.04 13.19 23.79
CA TYR A 433 36.31 13.55 25.02
C TYR A 433 35.59 14.87 24.81
N SER A 434 34.26 14.83 24.67
CA SER A 434 33.45 16.04 24.52
C SER A 434 31.95 15.74 24.68
N MET A 435 31.35 16.29 25.73
CA MET A 435 29.89 16.25 25.91
C MET A 435 29.12 17.00 24.81
N ALA A 436 29.71 18.03 24.21
CA ALA A 436 29.09 18.74 23.08
C ALA A 436 29.03 17.84 21.84
N PHE A 437 30.12 17.13 21.53
CA PHE A 437 30.17 16.18 20.43
C PHE A 437 29.26 14.99 20.65
N LEU A 438 29.23 14.45 21.88
CA LEU A 438 28.32 13.38 22.22
C LEU A 438 26.85 13.79 22.02
N ARG A 439 26.46 14.98 22.52
CA ARG A 439 25.11 15.52 22.31
C ARG A 439 24.79 15.69 20.82
N PHE A 440 25.74 16.15 20.03
CA PHE A 440 25.61 16.22 18.57
C PHE A 440 25.35 14.83 17.97
N LEU A 441 26.14 13.80 18.32
CA LEU A 441 25.94 12.46 17.78
C LEU A 441 24.61 11.86 18.20
N ARG A 442 24.16 12.07 19.44
CA ARG A 442 22.88 11.56 19.93
C ARG A 442 21.65 12.13 19.22
N LYS A 443 21.80 13.26 18.52
CA LYS A 443 20.77 13.78 17.60
C LYS A 443 20.54 12.87 16.39
N TYR A 444 21.55 12.08 16.00
CA TYR A 444 21.53 11.26 14.78
C TYR A 444 21.66 9.76 15.05
N LEU A 445 22.38 9.36 16.10
CA LEU A 445 22.71 7.97 16.44
C LEU A 445 22.05 7.56 17.77
N PRO A 446 20.93 6.81 17.72
CA PRO A 446 20.23 6.36 18.93
C PRO A 446 21.06 5.33 19.72
N LYS A 447 20.72 5.11 20.99
CA LYS A 447 21.34 4.11 21.88
C LYS A 447 20.91 2.67 21.55
N GLU A 448 20.95 2.30 20.28
CA GLU A 448 20.58 0.95 19.84
C GLU A 448 21.79 0.00 19.87
N ILE A 449 21.53 -1.26 20.22
CA ILE A 449 22.53 -2.33 20.21
C ILE A 449 22.91 -2.64 18.75
N SER A 450 24.13 -3.16 18.54
CA SER A 450 24.68 -3.52 17.22
C SER A 450 23.75 -4.33 16.29
N LYS A 451 22.89 -5.20 16.84
CA LYS A 451 21.91 -6.00 16.08
C LYS A 451 20.71 -5.19 15.58
N ASN A 452 20.40 -4.08 16.24
CA ASN A 452 19.22 -3.26 15.96
C ASN A 452 19.56 -1.95 15.27
N LYS A 453 20.86 -1.59 15.14
CA LYS A 453 21.35 -0.38 14.48
C LYS A 453 20.55 -0.08 13.20
N ARG A 454 20.19 1.18 13.01
CA ARG A 454 19.56 1.72 11.79
C ARG A 454 20.36 2.89 11.25
N ALA A 455 20.21 3.17 9.95
CA ALA A 455 20.70 4.44 9.45
C ALA A 455 19.84 5.57 10.03
N PRO A 456 20.42 6.74 10.33
CA PRO A 456 19.65 7.88 10.84
C PRO A 456 18.50 8.23 9.89
N LEU A 457 17.27 8.41 10.40
CA LEU A 457 16.13 8.74 9.54
C LEU A 457 16.38 10.00 8.69
N SER A 458 17.14 10.95 9.23
CA SER A 458 17.50 12.18 8.55
C SER A 458 18.40 11.97 7.32
N ILE A 459 19.24 10.92 7.25
CA ILE A 459 20.01 10.62 6.02
C ILE A 459 19.09 10.14 4.88
N MET A 460 17.93 9.56 5.19
CA MET A 460 16.96 9.12 4.17
C MET A 460 16.36 10.28 3.39
N GLN A 461 16.43 11.50 3.93
CA GLN A 461 15.93 12.74 3.33
C GLN A 461 17.06 13.57 2.69
N ALA A 462 18.32 13.17 2.90
CA ALA A 462 19.50 13.95 2.55
C ALA A 462 19.77 13.98 1.03
N THR A 463 20.62 14.92 0.61
CA THR A 463 21.12 15.01 -0.76
C THR A 463 21.99 13.82 -1.15
N ASP A 464 22.16 13.60 -2.46
CA ASP A 464 23.01 12.52 -2.95
C ASP A 464 24.48 12.69 -2.51
N GLN A 465 24.96 13.92 -2.33
CA GLN A 465 26.31 14.19 -1.85
C GLN A 465 26.49 13.78 -0.38
N GLU A 466 25.54 14.15 0.48
CA GLU A 466 25.53 13.72 1.88
C GLU A 466 25.45 12.19 2.00
N ILE A 467 24.62 11.54 1.18
CA ILE A 467 24.49 10.08 1.15
C ILE A 467 25.80 9.41 0.73
N ARG A 468 26.47 9.93 -0.31
CA ARG A 468 27.79 9.39 -0.74
C ARG A 468 28.81 9.45 0.39
N GLN A 469 28.85 10.55 1.14
CA GLN A 469 29.77 10.70 2.27
C GLN A 469 29.39 9.78 3.43
N PHE A 470 28.10 9.68 3.78
CA PHE A 470 27.64 8.74 4.81
C PHE A 470 28.01 7.29 4.48
N ILE A 471 27.69 6.84 3.26
CA ILE A 471 28.01 5.48 2.79
C ILE A 471 29.51 5.26 2.78
N ALA A 472 30.28 6.24 2.30
CA ALA A 472 31.73 6.14 2.33
C ALA A 472 32.20 5.91 3.77
N GLY A 473 31.70 6.71 4.73
CA GLY A 473 32.09 6.63 6.15
C GLY A 473 31.89 5.24 6.71
N LEU A 474 30.70 4.71 6.47
CA LEU A 474 30.34 3.35 6.86
C LEU A 474 31.21 2.29 6.16
N TYR A 475 31.57 2.50 4.89
CA TYR A 475 32.44 1.58 4.14
C TYR A 475 33.90 1.63 4.61
N ASP A 476 34.41 2.79 5.02
CA ASP A 476 35.74 2.89 5.61
C ASP A 476 35.82 2.06 6.90
N ALA A 477 34.77 2.06 7.72
CA ALA A 477 34.70 1.25 8.93
C ALA A 477 34.50 -0.25 8.62
N GLU A 478 33.42 -0.61 7.93
CA GLU A 478 32.93 -2.00 7.83
C GLU A 478 33.11 -2.66 6.45
N GLY A 479 33.61 -1.89 5.48
CA GLY A 479 33.79 -2.34 4.09
C GLY A 479 34.98 -3.29 3.92
N ASN A 480 34.87 -4.22 2.99
CA ASN A 480 35.97 -5.12 2.66
C ASN A 480 37.01 -4.47 1.74
N SER A 481 38.24 -4.99 1.79
CA SER A 481 39.26 -4.77 0.76
C SER A 481 39.02 -5.73 -0.43
N GLY A 482 39.25 -5.28 -1.67
CA GLY A 482 38.96 -6.08 -2.86
C GLY A 482 37.50 -5.91 -3.36
N THR A 483 36.67 -6.94 -3.23
CA THR A 483 35.27 -6.89 -3.69
C THR A 483 34.41 -5.98 -2.81
N ILE A 484 33.52 -5.20 -3.41
CA ILE A 484 32.67 -4.24 -2.71
C ILE A 484 31.62 -4.97 -1.86
N ARG A 485 31.93 -5.09 -0.57
CA ARG A 485 31.09 -5.74 0.44
C ARG A 485 31.08 -4.94 1.73
N LEU A 486 29.93 -4.86 2.38
CA LEU A 486 29.74 -4.25 3.69
C LEU A 486 29.15 -5.30 4.63
N PHE A 487 29.67 -5.39 5.85
CA PHE A 487 29.19 -6.35 6.84
C PHE A 487 28.42 -5.64 7.97
N SER A 488 27.43 -6.32 8.54
CA SER A 488 26.80 -5.86 9.77
C SER A 488 26.06 -7.00 10.48
N SER A 489 25.96 -6.91 11.81
CA SER A 489 25.03 -7.72 12.60
C SER A 489 23.58 -7.26 12.44
N SER A 490 23.34 -6.01 12.03
CA SER A 490 22.00 -5.48 11.79
C SER A 490 21.58 -5.67 10.33
N LYS A 491 20.57 -6.51 10.11
CA LYS A 491 19.91 -6.64 8.80
C LYS A 491 19.29 -5.31 8.38
N GLU A 492 18.63 -4.63 9.30
CA GLU A 492 17.89 -3.41 9.01
C GLU A 492 18.80 -2.23 8.64
N LEU A 493 20.01 -2.14 9.21
CA LEU A 493 21.03 -1.19 8.77
C LEU A 493 21.42 -1.46 7.31
N LEU A 494 21.66 -2.71 6.95
CA LEU A 494 22.03 -3.04 5.57
C LEU A 494 20.88 -2.79 4.59
N LYS A 495 19.62 -3.02 5.00
CA LYS A 495 18.44 -2.64 4.19
C LYS A 495 18.34 -1.12 4.01
N ASP A 496 18.61 -0.35 5.06
CA ASP A 496 18.67 1.11 4.98
C ASP A 496 19.75 1.56 3.97
N VAL A 497 20.96 1.00 4.08
CA VAL A 497 22.07 1.28 3.16
C VAL A 497 21.75 0.83 1.73
N GLN A 498 21.08 -0.31 1.56
CA GLN A 498 20.61 -0.80 0.24
C GLN A 498 19.67 0.22 -0.41
N MET A 499 18.76 0.84 0.36
CA MET A 499 17.87 1.88 -0.18
C MET A 499 18.62 3.16 -0.55
N LEU A 500 19.62 3.56 0.25
CA LEU A 500 20.49 4.69 -0.08
C LEU A 500 21.31 4.45 -1.35
N LEU A 501 21.85 3.25 -1.53
CA LEU A 501 22.55 2.84 -2.76
C LEU A 501 21.59 2.82 -3.97
N LEU A 502 20.35 2.37 -3.77
CA LEU A 502 19.32 2.38 -4.80
C LEU A 502 18.98 3.81 -5.27
N ARG A 503 18.99 4.80 -4.37
CA ARG A 503 18.89 6.23 -4.74
C ARG A 503 20.04 6.67 -5.64
N LEU A 504 21.25 6.20 -5.35
CA LEU A 504 22.46 6.46 -6.15
C LEU A 504 22.53 5.61 -7.44
N SER A 505 21.49 4.82 -7.76
CA SER A 505 21.47 3.90 -8.91
C SER A 505 22.59 2.84 -8.85
N ILE A 506 22.94 2.40 -7.64
CA ILE A 506 23.90 1.33 -7.36
C ILE A 506 23.10 0.12 -6.85
N GLY A 507 23.05 -0.94 -7.64
CA GLY A 507 22.42 -2.20 -7.24
C GLY A 507 23.24 -2.93 -6.17
N SER A 508 22.56 -3.52 -5.18
CA SER A 508 23.23 -4.27 -4.13
C SER A 508 22.35 -5.39 -3.57
N HIS A 509 22.99 -6.45 -3.07
CA HIS A 509 22.33 -7.64 -2.52
C HIS A 509 22.66 -7.83 -1.06
N ILE A 510 21.65 -8.13 -0.25
CA ILE A 510 21.87 -8.58 1.11
C ILE A 510 21.88 -10.11 1.13
N ASN A 511 22.94 -10.65 1.71
CA ASN A 511 23.13 -12.08 1.95
C ASN A 511 23.21 -12.34 3.45
N LYS A 512 22.58 -13.43 3.90
CA LYS A 512 22.66 -13.93 5.28
C LYS A 512 23.67 -15.07 5.36
N ARG A 513 24.57 -15.04 6.35
CA ARG A 513 25.47 -16.16 6.66
C ARG A 513 25.42 -16.46 8.15
N MET A 514 25.25 -17.73 8.50
CA MET A 514 25.47 -18.20 9.86
C MET A 514 26.94 -18.55 10.05
N ARG A 515 27.53 -18.12 11.16
CA ARG A 515 28.90 -18.44 11.55
C ARG A 515 28.92 -18.87 13.01
N GLN A 516 29.75 -19.86 13.33
CA GLN A 516 30.10 -20.19 14.70
C GLN A 516 31.20 -19.25 15.20
N VAL A 517 30.97 -18.55 16.30
CA VAL A 517 31.92 -17.64 16.93
C VAL A 517 32.37 -18.25 18.26
N LYS A 518 33.68 -18.43 18.41
CA LYS A 518 34.29 -18.84 19.67
C LYS A 518 34.48 -17.59 20.55
N LEU A 519 33.82 -17.57 21.70
CA LEU A 519 33.98 -16.52 22.71
C LEU A 519 35.36 -16.64 23.40
N PRO A 520 35.85 -15.56 24.05
CA PRO A 520 37.08 -15.61 24.84
C PRO A 520 37.07 -16.70 25.92
N GLN A 521 35.88 -17.04 26.46
CA GLN A 521 35.71 -18.14 27.42
C GLN A 521 35.69 -19.54 26.78
N GLY A 522 35.93 -19.69 25.47
CA GLY A 522 35.99 -20.97 24.76
C GLY A 522 34.68 -21.48 24.17
N ASN A 523 33.53 -20.96 24.61
CA ASN A 523 32.20 -21.36 24.13
C ASN A 523 31.95 -20.96 22.66
N ILE A 524 31.35 -21.86 21.89
CA ILE A 524 31.00 -21.60 20.48
C ILE A 524 29.52 -21.25 20.40
N ILE A 525 29.21 -20.03 19.96
CA ILE A 525 27.82 -19.58 19.75
C ILE A 525 27.52 -19.35 18.26
N PRO A 526 26.33 -19.73 17.78
CA PRO A 526 25.90 -19.36 16.44
C PRO A 526 25.62 -17.85 16.39
N ASN A 527 26.24 -17.17 15.43
CA ASN A 527 26.02 -15.77 15.15
C ASN A 527 25.63 -15.57 13.68
N THR A 528 24.62 -14.76 13.44
CA THR A 528 24.22 -14.40 12.07
C THR A 528 24.92 -13.10 11.68
N ILE A 529 25.63 -13.14 10.55
CA ILE A 529 26.22 -11.94 9.94
C ILE A 529 25.51 -11.71 8.61
N TYR A 530 25.08 -10.48 8.40
CA TYR A 530 24.56 -10.03 7.13
C TYR A 530 25.68 -9.33 6.34
N SER A 531 25.63 -9.47 5.02
CA SER A 531 26.57 -8.82 4.14
C SER A 531 25.83 -8.20 2.96
N LEU A 532 26.12 -6.95 2.65
CA LEU A 532 25.65 -6.25 1.47
C LEU A 532 26.74 -6.27 0.41
N HIS A 533 26.41 -6.71 -0.80
CA HIS A 533 27.36 -6.88 -1.90
C HIS A 533 26.94 -6.03 -3.09
N VAL A 534 27.89 -5.31 -3.70
CA VAL A 534 27.71 -4.67 -5.01
C VAL A 534 28.34 -5.59 -6.06
N LEU A 535 27.49 -6.31 -6.79
CA LEU A 535 27.91 -7.49 -7.54
C LEU A 535 28.04 -7.25 -9.05
N ASP A 536 27.19 -6.42 -9.66
CA ASP A 536 27.25 -6.16 -11.11
C ASP A 536 28.31 -5.11 -11.48
N ARG A 537 28.84 -5.21 -12.70
CA ARG A 537 29.95 -4.36 -13.17
C ARG A 537 29.60 -2.88 -13.23
N ASP A 538 28.38 -2.53 -13.62
CA ASP A 538 27.95 -1.13 -13.73
C ASP A 538 27.83 -0.49 -12.34
N SER A 539 27.19 -1.18 -11.40
CA SER A 539 27.10 -0.73 -10.01
C SER A 539 28.46 -0.69 -9.32
N GLN A 540 29.37 -1.63 -9.57
CA GLN A 540 30.73 -1.59 -9.03
C GLN A 540 31.49 -0.35 -9.55
N ALA A 541 31.39 -0.06 -10.85
CA ALA A 541 32.00 1.12 -11.44
C ALA A 541 31.41 2.42 -10.86
N LYS A 542 30.08 2.50 -10.75
CA LYS A 542 29.39 3.63 -10.11
C LYS A 542 29.82 3.81 -8.66
N PHE A 543 29.90 2.74 -7.88
CA PHE A 543 30.34 2.80 -6.49
C PHE A 543 31.76 3.36 -6.40
N LYS A 544 32.72 2.82 -7.17
CA LYS A 544 34.11 3.28 -7.17
C LYS A 544 34.25 4.75 -7.59
N ASN A 545 33.40 5.21 -8.51
CA ASN A 545 33.42 6.58 -9.00
C ASN A 545 32.72 7.57 -8.06
N MET A 546 31.58 7.18 -7.47
CA MET A 546 30.69 8.08 -6.73
C MET A 546 30.95 8.10 -5.22
N ILE A 547 31.45 7.00 -4.64
CA ILE A 547 31.64 6.87 -3.18
C ILE A 547 33.09 7.23 -2.84
N PRO A 548 33.34 8.36 -2.16
CA PRO A 548 34.68 8.86 -1.86
C PRO A 548 35.30 8.15 -0.64
N THR A 549 35.32 6.81 -0.65
CA THR A 549 35.90 5.97 0.41
C THR A 549 37.44 6.06 0.41
N LEU A 550 38.05 5.95 1.59
CA LEU A 550 39.51 5.85 1.73
C LEU A 550 40.05 4.48 1.25
N LYS A 551 39.17 3.50 1.03
CA LYS A 551 39.51 2.18 0.49
C LYS A 551 39.48 2.14 -1.05
N LYS A 552 39.35 3.28 -1.74
CA LYS A 552 39.11 3.34 -3.19
C LYS A 552 40.16 2.60 -4.03
N ASP A 553 41.43 2.71 -3.63
CA ASP A 553 42.55 2.15 -4.41
C ASP A 553 42.71 0.63 -4.22
N ILE A 554 42.26 0.11 -3.09
CA ILE A 554 42.26 -1.34 -2.79
C ILE A 554 40.97 -2.04 -3.23
N ILE A 555 39.98 -1.31 -3.73
CA ILE A 555 38.80 -1.89 -4.37
C ILE A 555 39.20 -2.39 -5.76
N SER A 556 39.27 -3.71 -5.87
CA SER A 556 39.42 -4.43 -7.12
C SER A 556 38.05 -4.90 -7.58
N PRO A 557 37.59 -4.54 -8.79
CA PRO A 557 36.36 -5.11 -9.32
C PRO A 557 36.56 -6.62 -9.44
N GLY A 558 35.81 -7.39 -8.64
CA GLY A 558 35.86 -8.85 -8.70
C GLY A 558 35.39 -9.35 -10.07
N PRO A 559 35.54 -10.65 -10.38
CA PRO A 559 34.96 -11.22 -11.59
C PRO A 559 33.47 -10.87 -11.63
N ALA A 560 33.07 -10.11 -12.65
CA ALA A 560 31.68 -9.70 -12.80
C ALA A 560 30.85 -10.96 -12.98
N THR A 561 30.08 -11.34 -11.96
CA THR A 561 29.06 -12.36 -12.13
C THR A 561 28.05 -11.79 -13.11
N LYS A 562 27.74 -12.51 -14.20
CA LYS A 562 26.61 -12.18 -15.08
C LYS A 562 25.34 -12.30 -14.23
N MET A 563 24.95 -11.22 -13.58
CA MET A 563 23.88 -11.23 -12.58
C MET A 563 22.51 -11.47 -13.22
N GLU A 564 21.60 -12.04 -12.44
CA GLU A 564 20.25 -12.37 -12.90
C GLU A 564 19.39 -11.16 -13.27
N TYR A 565 19.70 -9.95 -12.82
CA TYR A 565 18.92 -8.74 -13.14
C TYR A 565 18.94 -8.30 -14.60
N ASP A 566 19.95 -8.71 -15.37
CA ASP A 566 19.94 -8.48 -16.82
C ASP A 566 19.05 -9.51 -17.53
N LYS A 567 18.60 -10.56 -16.83
CA LYS A 567 17.67 -11.53 -17.39
C LYS A 567 16.26 -10.97 -17.39
N LEU A 568 15.51 -11.28 -18.45
CA LEU A 568 14.15 -10.81 -18.65
C LEU A 568 13.19 -11.98 -18.74
N PRO A 569 12.09 -12.01 -17.96
CA PRO A 569 11.11 -13.09 -17.94
C PRO A 569 10.17 -13.03 -19.17
N ILE A 570 10.74 -13.11 -20.37
CA ILE A 570 10.02 -13.01 -21.66
C ILE A 570 9.61 -14.35 -22.23
N GLN A 571 9.84 -15.45 -21.50
CA GLN A 571 9.44 -16.79 -21.92
C GLN A 571 7.95 -16.89 -22.30
N PRO A 572 6.99 -16.27 -21.57
CA PRO A 572 5.58 -16.33 -21.95
C PRO A 572 5.31 -15.75 -23.34
N PHE A 573 5.98 -14.65 -23.71
CA PHE A 573 5.85 -14.04 -25.04
C PHE A 573 6.49 -14.90 -26.13
N ILE A 574 7.66 -15.49 -25.84
CA ILE A 574 8.33 -16.38 -26.79
C ILE A 574 7.47 -17.61 -27.07
N SER A 575 6.90 -18.22 -26.03
CA SER A 575 5.99 -19.35 -26.17
C SER A 575 4.77 -19.00 -27.01
N ASP A 576 4.14 -17.85 -26.76
CA ASP A 576 2.98 -17.36 -27.52
C ASP A 576 3.31 -17.10 -29.00
N MET A 577 4.45 -16.44 -29.28
CA MET A 577 4.90 -16.17 -30.65
C MET A 577 5.26 -17.46 -31.40
N LEU A 578 5.89 -18.44 -30.75
CA LEU A 578 6.22 -19.73 -31.38
C LEU A 578 4.96 -20.55 -31.68
N LEU A 579 3.98 -20.55 -30.78
CA LEU A 579 2.67 -21.18 -31.02
C LEU A 579 1.93 -20.51 -32.18
N THR A 580 1.95 -19.17 -32.22
CA THR A 580 1.37 -18.39 -33.32
C THR A 580 2.07 -18.70 -34.64
N ALA A 581 3.40 -18.73 -34.65
CA ALA A 581 4.18 -19.07 -35.84
C ALA A 581 3.84 -20.47 -36.38
N LYS A 582 3.68 -21.46 -35.47
CA LYS A 582 3.27 -22.82 -35.82
C LYS A 582 1.87 -22.85 -36.45
N ARG A 583 0.91 -22.13 -35.86
CA ARG A 583 -0.47 -22.04 -36.38
C ARG A 583 -0.53 -21.38 -37.76
N SER A 584 0.27 -20.33 -37.96
CA SER A 584 0.40 -19.61 -39.23
C SER A 584 1.32 -20.29 -40.26
N ARG A 585 1.80 -21.52 -39.98
CA ARG A 585 2.71 -22.30 -40.84
C ARG A 585 3.99 -21.55 -41.26
N LEU A 586 4.46 -20.61 -40.44
CA LEU A 586 5.68 -19.87 -40.70
C LEU A 586 6.91 -20.77 -40.53
N ARG A 587 7.88 -20.61 -41.43
CA ARG A 587 9.14 -21.37 -41.44
C ARG A 587 10.33 -20.40 -41.54
N GLY A 588 11.55 -20.91 -41.38
CA GLY A 588 12.79 -20.14 -41.58
C GLY A 588 13.23 -19.26 -40.41
N TYR A 589 12.37 -18.95 -39.43
CA TYR A 589 12.73 -18.09 -38.29
C TYR A 589 13.86 -18.66 -37.40
N HIS A 590 13.97 -19.99 -37.27
CA HIS A 590 15.09 -20.64 -36.59
C HIS A 590 16.41 -20.48 -37.35
N HIS A 591 16.37 -20.68 -38.67
CA HIS A 591 17.54 -20.56 -39.53
C HIS A 591 18.05 -19.12 -39.58
N TYR A 592 17.13 -18.15 -39.70
CA TYR A 592 17.46 -16.72 -39.63
C TYR A 592 18.05 -16.34 -38.27
N ALA A 593 17.50 -16.86 -37.17
CA ALA A 593 18.02 -16.62 -35.83
C ALA A 593 19.46 -17.15 -35.64
N ASP A 594 19.79 -18.29 -36.26
CA ASP A 594 21.13 -18.85 -36.21
C ASP A 594 22.12 -18.01 -37.04
N ILE A 595 21.82 -17.77 -38.31
CA ILE A 595 22.71 -17.03 -39.24
C ILE A 595 23.02 -15.62 -38.73
N HIS A 596 21.99 -14.86 -38.33
CA HIS A 596 22.18 -13.43 -38.04
C HIS A 596 22.53 -13.15 -36.57
N TYR A 597 22.23 -14.09 -35.66
CA TYR A 597 22.32 -13.83 -34.23
C TYR A 597 23.00 -14.95 -33.41
N GLY A 598 23.33 -16.08 -34.02
CA GLY A 598 23.92 -17.26 -33.38
C GLY A 598 22.95 -18.02 -32.47
N ILE A 599 21.64 -17.92 -32.73
CA ILE A 599 20.59 -18.54 -31.92
C ILE A 599 20.03 -19.77 -32.65
N LYS A 600 20.66 -20.93 -32.45
CA LYS A 600 20.25 -22.21 -33.06
C LYS A 600 18.78 -22.59 -32.77
N HIS A 601 18.36 -22.50 -31.51
CA HIS A 601 17.03 -22.94 -31.08
C HIS A 601 16.33 -21.88 -30.25
N LEU A 602 15.40 -21.12 -30.84
CA LEU A 602 14.53 -20.17 -30.12
C LEU A 602 13.68 -20.85 -29.04
N ASN A 603 13.26 -22.11 -29.26
CA ASN A 603 12.47 -22.90 -28.32
C ASN A 603 13.11 -23.03 -26.93
N ARG A 604 14.45 -22.96 -26.82
CA ARG A 604 15.13 -23.04 -25.51
C ARG A 604 14.70 -21.89 -24.59
N TYR A 605 14.35 -20.74 -25.15
CA TYR A 605 13.93 -19.55 -24.42
C TYR A 605 12.45 -19.55 -24.05
N THR A 606 11.74 -20.65 -24.28
CA THR A 606 10.46 -20.93 -23.61
C THR A 606 10.67 -21.40 -22.17
N ARG A 607 11.87 -21.90 -21.84
CA ARG A 607 12.27 -22.37 -20.50
C ARG A 607 13.35 -21.48 -19.89
N LEU A 608 14.37 -21.14 -20.68
CA LEU A 608 15.51 -20.33 -20.22
C LEU A 608 15.18 -18.84 -20.24
N THR A 609 15.49 -18.14 -19.15
CA THR A 609 15.39 -16.67 -19.10
C THR A 609 16.58 -16.04 -19.85
N PRO A 610 16.36 -15.35 -20.99
CA PRO A 610 17.44 -14.69 -21.73
C PRO A 610 17.93 -13.41 -21.04
N THR A 611 19.16 -13.00 -21.32
CA THR A 611 19.65 -11.66 -20.98
C THR A 611 18.99 -10.59 -21.84
N ARG A 612 19.03 -9.32 -21.44
CA ARG A 612 18.45 -8.20 -22.19
C ARG A 612 19.03 -8.09 -23.61
N ASN A 613 20.31 -8.38 -23.78
CA ASN A 613 20.93 -8.39 -25.12
C ASN A 613 20.33 -9.49 -26.01
N ILE A 614 20.21 -10.72 -25.49
CA ILE A 614 19.59 -11.83 -26.23
C ILE A 614 18.11 -11.50 -26.50
N ALA A 615 17.39 -10.96 -25.52
CA ALA A 615 16.00 -10.55 -25.65
C ALA A 615 15.80 -9.54 -26.80
N LYS A 616 16.69 -8.54 -26.93
CA LYS A 616 16.67 -7.59 -28.05
C LYS A 616 16.87 -8.28 -29.39
N LYS A 617 17.79 -9.26 -29.49
CA LYS A 617 17.98 -10.05 -30.70
C LYS A 617 16.71 -10.85 -31.05
N ILE A 618 16.07 -11.47 -30.06
CA ILE A 618 14.82 -12.23 -30.26
C ILE A 618 13.69 -11.30 -30.75
N VAL A 619 13.55 -10.09 -30.20
CA VAL A 619 12.59 -9.11 -30.70
C VAL A 619 12.83 -8.81 -32.19
N LYS A 620 14.07 -8.52 -32.58
CA LYS A 620 14.43 -8.26 -34.00
C LYS A 620 14.10 -9.43 -34.92
N ILE A 621 14.33 -10.66 -34.46
CA ILE A 621 13.97 -11.86 -35.22
C ILE A 621 12.46 -11.90 -35.47
N PHE A 622 11.64 -11.78 -34.43
CA PHE A 622 10.18 -11.84 -34.62
C PHE A 622 9.62 -10.63 -35.37
N GLU A 623 10.26 -9.45 -35.30
CA GLU A 623 9.93 -8.30 -36.14
C GLU A 623 10.12 -8.60 -37.63
N GLN A 624 11.24 -9.23 -38.00
CA GLN A 624 11.53 -9.61 -39.39
C GLN A 624 10.46 -10.54 -39.98
N PHE A 625 9.87 -11.40 -39.15
CA PHE A 625 8.86 -12.38 -39.55
C PHE A 625 7.42 -11.92 -39.28
N ASN A 626 7.19 -10.66 -38.87
CA ASN A 626 5.87 -10.12 -38.53
C ASN A 626 5.05 -9.72 -39.76
N GLN A 627 4.93 -10.61 -40.75
CA GLN A 627 4.12 -10.38 -41.94
C GLN A 627 2.64 -10.24 -41.56
N HIS A 628 1.94 -9.25 -42.14
CA HIS A 628 0.53 -8.94 -41.82
C HIS A 628 0.23 -8.67 -40.32
N GLY A 629 1.26 -8.39 -39.50
CA GLY A 629 1.07 -8.01 -38.10
C GLY A 629 0.67 -9.16 -37.16
N ILE A 630 0.90 -10.41 -37.56
CA ILE A 630 0.57 -11.62 -36.80
C ILE A 630 1.10 -11.65 -35.36
N PHE A 631 2.21 -10.95 -35.07
CA PHE A 631 2.84 -10.89 -33.76
C PHE A 631 2.68 -9.53 -33.08
N ASN A 632 1.91 -8.59 -33.66
CA ASN A 632 1.86 -7.20 -33.20
C ASN A 632 1.60 -7.06 -31.69
N ASP A 633 0.65 -7.81 -31.14
CA ASP A 633 0.33 -7.72 -29.71
C ASP A 633 1.46 -8.28 -28.83
N ALA A 634 1.96 -9.48 -29.16
CA ALA A 634 3.04 -10.13 -28.41
C ALA A 634 4.36 -9.33 -28.50
N LEU A 635 4.73 -8.84 -29.69
CA LEU A 635 5.90 -7.98 -29.90
C LEU A 635 5.78 -6.67 -29.14
N ARG A 636 4.62 -6.01 -29.15
CA ARG A 636 4.39 -4.78 -28.39
C ARG A 636 4.60 -5.00 -26.89
N LYS A 637 4.04 -6.08 -26.33
CA LYS A 637 4.20 -6.45 -24.91
C LYS A 637 5.63 -6.84 -24.57
N MET A 638 6.28 -7.61 -25.43
CA MET A 638 7.66 -8.01 -25.24
C MET A 638 8.60 -6.80 -25.28
N LYS A 639 8.42 -5.88 -26.24
CA LYS A 639 9.17 -4.63 -26.33
C LYS A 639 9.02 -3.77 -25.08
N SER A 640 7.82 -3.73 -24.48
CA SER A 640 7.55 -2.96 -23.26
C SER A 640 8.42 -3.45 -22.08
N VAL A 641 8.63 -4.77 -21.98
CA VAL A 641 9.51 -5.39 -20.97
C VAL A 641 11.00 -5.22 -21.34
N VAL A 642 11.37 -5.41 -22.60
CA VAL A 642 12.78 -5.41 -23.05
C VAL A 642 13.40 -4.02 -23.12
N GLY A 643 12.64 -3.01 -23.56
CA GLY A 643 13.13 -1.64 -23.79
C GLY A 643 13.30 -0.81 -22.51
N ASN A 644 12.77 -1.28 -21.38
CA ASN A 644 12.61 -0.46 -20.20
C ASN A 644 13.83 -0.49 -19.26
N LYS A 645 14.40 0.69 -19.00
CA LYS A 645 15.57 0.89 -18.12
C LYS A 645 15.21 1.21 -16.65
N ASN A 646 13.95 1.50 -16.34
CA ASN A 646 13.50 1.78 -14.97
C ASN A 646 12.84 0.57 -14.30
N LEU A 647 12.85 -0.58 -14.96
CA LEU A 647 12.29 -1.84 -14.47
C LEU A 647 13.35 -2.94 -14.53
N ILE A 648 13.44 -3.66 -13.42
CA ILE A 648 14.21 -4.90 -13.30
C ILE A 648 13.27 -6.02 -12.85
N TRP A 649 13.73 -7.24 -13.01
CA TRP A 649 12.99 -8.44 -12.65
C TRP A 649 13.80 -9.21 -11.61
N LEU A 650 13.32 -9.18 -10.37
CA LEU A 650 13.92 -9.81 -9.20
C LEU A 650 13.47 -11.26 -9.14
N LYS A 651 14.38 -12.20 -9.31
CA LYS A 651 14.06 -13.63 -9.23
C LYS A 651 13.93 -14.08 -7.78
N VAL A 652 12.78 -14.64 -7.43
CA VAL A 652 12.50 -15.20 -6.10
C VAL A 652 13.41 -16.39 -5.83
N LYS A 653 14.13 -16.33 -4.71
CA LYS A 653 15.11 -17.33 -4.26
C LYS A 653 14.60 -18.16 -3.10
N SER A 654 13.88 -17.53 -2.19
CA SER A 654 13.27 -18.22 -1.05
C SER A 654 12.03 -17.47 -0.59
N ILE A 655 11.10 -18.23 -0.03
CA ILE A 655 9.88 -17.72 0.59
C ILE A 655 9.83 -18.35 1.98
N GLY A 656 9.67 -17.54 3.01
CA GLY A 656 9.47 -17.97 4.38
C GLY A 656 8.12 -17.49 4.89
N THR A 657 7.67 -18.10 5.97
CA THR A 657 6.47 -17.69 6.71
C THR A 657 6.88 -17.27 8.11
N ILE A 658 6.29 -16.20 8.62
CA ILE A 658 6.55 -15.66 9.95
C ILE A 658 5.20 -15.47 10.63
N ASP A 659 4.97 -16.24 11.69
CA ASP A 659 3.82 -16.01 12.57
C ASP A 659 4.11 -14.78 13.44
N THR A 660 3.13 -13.89 13.55
CA THR A 660 3.29 -12.58 14.19
C THR A 660 1.94 -12.06 14.67
N GLU A 661 1.90 -11.10 15.57
CA GLU A 661 0.68 -10.37 15.94
C GLU A 661 0.86 -8.87 15.68
N GLU A 662 1.45 -8.54 14.53
CA GLU A 662 1.84 -7.19 14.18
C GLU A 662 0.79 -6.44 13.34
N GLN A 663 0.80 -5.12 13.45
CA GLN A 663 0.06 -4.24 12.56
C GLN A 663 0.78 -4.10 11.21
N VAL A 664 0.02 -4.32 10.15
CA VAL A 664 0.41 -4.16 8.74
C VAL A 664 -0.38 -3.02 8.12
N PHE A 665 0.18 -2.40 7.07
CA PHE A 665 -0.30 -1.14 6.49
C PHE A 665 -0.51 -1.23 4.97
N ASP A 666 -1.54 -0.55 4.45
CA ASP A 666 -1.77 -0.41 3.00
C ASP A 666 -2.09 1.04 2.62
N PHE A 667 -1.82 1.41 1.36
CA PHE A 667 -1.84 2.80 0.89
C PHE A 667 -2.56 2.95 -0.44
N GLY A 668 -3.72 3.60 -0.44
CA GLY A 668 -4.37 4.07 -1.67
C GLY A 668 -3.49 5.09 -2.41
N ILE A 669 -2.97 4.76 -3.59
CA ILE A 669 -2.18 5.67 -4.46
C ILE A 669 -3.04 6.09 -5.65
N ASP A 670 -3.00 7.36 -6.05
CA ASP A 670 -3.71 7.84 -7.25
C ASP A 670 -3.06 7.36 -8.56
N VAL A 671 -3.88 7.04 -9.57
CA VAL A 671 -3.54 6.77 -10.99
C VAL A 671 -2.71 5.52 -11.29
N ASN A 672 -1.58 5.33 -10.63
CA ASN A 672 -0.62 4.28 -10.97
C ASN A 672 -0.80 3.03 -10.11
N HIS A 673 -1.32 3.21 -8.89
CA HIS A 673 -1.78 2.12 -8.05
C HIS A 673 -0.70 1.11 -7.67
N ASN A 674 0.47 1.65 -7.47
CA ASN A 674 1.59 0.94 -6.92
C ASN A 674 2.50 1.95 -6.24
N LEU A 675 3.42 1.44 -5.44
CA LEU A 675 4.44 2.21 -4.76
C LEU A 675 5.74 1.42 -4.76
N ILE A 676 6.85 2.13 -4.68
CA ILE A 676 8.16 1.50 -4.60
C ILE A 676 8.50 1.19 -3.14
N THR A 677 8.76 -0.09 -2.85
CA THR A 677 8.90 -0.67 -1.52
C THR A 677 10.13 -1.57 -1.43
N ASP A 678 11.11 -1.29 -0.57
CA ASP A 678 12.32 -2.12 -0.38
C ASP A 678 13.01 -2.59 -1.70
N GLY A 679 12.84 -1.84 -2.80
CA GLY A 679 13.32 -2.16 -4.16
C GLY A 679 12.31 -2.84 -5.10
N PHE A 680 11.19 -3.35 -4.57
CA PHE A 680 10.06 -3.89 -5.32
C PHE A 680 9.11 -2.79 -5.81
N ILE A 681 8.26 -3.15 -6.78
CA ILE A 681 7.05 -2.40 -7.12
C ILE A 681 5.88 -3.16 -6.49
N SER A 682 5.39 -2.66 -5.36
CA SER A 682 4.21 -3.21 -4.66
C SER A 682 2.93 -2.60 -5.22
N HIS A 683 1.94 -3.42 -5.51
CA HIS A 683 0.59 -2.93 -5.83
C HIS A 683 -0.09 -2.39 -4.56
N ASN A 684 -1.01 -1.44 -4.70
CA ASN A 684 -1.90 -1.07 -3.61
C ASN A 684 -3.31 -1.63 -3.80
N SER A 685 -3.79 -2.42 -2.85
CA SER A 685 -4.89 -3.35 -3.12
C SER A 685 -6.28 -2.80 -2.81
N PHE A 686 -6.58 -1.59 -3.30
CA PHE A 686 -7.93 -1.04 -3.16
C PHE A 686 -8.77 -1.19 -4.43
N ALA A 687 -8.23 -0.86 -5.59
CA ALA A 687 -9.02 -0.72 -6.82
C ALA A 687 -9.21 -2.01 -7.61
N THR A 688 -8.13 -2.80 -7.76
CA THR A 688 -8.14 -4.04 -8.53
C THR A 688 -8.97 -5.10 -7.82
N ASP A 689 -8.90 -5.20 -6.50
CA ASP A 689 -9.76 -6.10 -5.72
C ASP A 689 -11.21 -5.60 -5.68
N LEU A 690 -11.44 -4.28 -5.65
CA LEU A 690 -12.79 -3.74 -5.87
C LEU A 690 -13.32 -4.18 -7.24
N LEU A 691 -12.55 -4.07 -8.32
CA LEU A 691 -12.99 -4.47 -9.68
C LEU A 691 -13.13 -5.99 -9.85
N ILE A 692 -12.22 -6.79 -9.28
CA ILE A 692 -12.29 -8.27 -9.26
C ILE A 692 -13.52 -8.73 -8.48
N ASN A 693 -13.87 -8.03 -7.40
CA ASN A 693 -15.06 -8.29 -6.58
C ASN A 693 -16.30 -7.49 -7.05
N GLY A 694 -16.35 -7.05 -8.33
CA GLY A 694 -17.57 -6.48 -8.94
C GLY A 694 -17.91 -5.03 -8.57
N ALA A 695 -16.94 -4.22 -8.17
CA ALA A 695 -17.11 -2.77 -8.00
C ALA A 695 -17.10 -2.07 -9.36
N ASP A 696 -18.04 -1.13 -9.55
CA ASP A 696 -18.12 -0.34 -10.77
C ASP A 696 -16.89 0.57 -10.93
N ILE A 697 -16.45 0.72 -12.17
CA ILE A 697 -15.28 1.51 -12.54
C ILE A 697 -15.38 2.98 -12.14
N ARG A 698 -16.59 3.55 -12.05
CA ARG A 698 -16.82 4.92 -11.57
C ARG A 698 -16.75 5.03 -10.04
N SER A 699 -17.14 3.98 -9.33
CA SER A 699 -16.99 3.86 -7.87
C SER A 699 -15.52 3.76 -7.50
N VAL A 700 -14.76 2.97 -8.27
CA VAL A 700 -13.31 2.84 -8.17
C VAL A 700 -12.65 4.19 -8.53
N GLN A 701 -13.08 4.87 -9.61
CA GLN A 701 -12.63 6.21 -9.99
C GLN A 701 -12.84 7.24 -8.87
N THR A 702 -14.02 7.26 -8.26
CA THR A 702 -14.42 8.23 -7.22
C THR A 702 -13.66 7.99 -5.92
N MET A 703 -13.44 6.73 -5.55
CA MET A 703 -12.67 6.38 -4.36
C MET A 703 -11.17 6.60 -4.54
N LEU A 704 -10.67 6.52 -5.77
CA LEU A 704 -9.26 6.79 -6.12
C LEU A 704 -9.00 8.27 -6.50
N GLY A 705 -10.05 9.07 -6.68
CA GLY A 705 -9.95 10.49 -6.99
C GLY A 705 -9.53 10.81 -8.44
N HIS A 706 -9.78 9.93 -9.41
CA HIS A 706 -9.40 10.18 -10.81
C HIS A 706 -10.35 11.17 -11.48
N SER A 707 -9.79 12.17 -12.18
CA SER A 707 -10.55 13.17 -12.93
C SER A 707 -11.17 12.63 -14.23
N SER A 708 -10.64 11.53 -14.78
CA SER A 708 -11.12 10.91 -16.02
C SER A 708 -11.37 9.41 -15.85
N ILE A 709 -12.47 8.94 -16.45
CA ILE A 709 -12.86 7.52 -16.45
C ILE A 709 -11.87 6.65 -17.24
N THR A 710 -11.20 7.21 -18.25
CA THR A 710 -10.21 6.52 -19.09
C THR A 710 -8.98 6.11 -18.28
N THR A 711 -8.64 6.87 -17.24
CA THR A 711 -7.57 6.52 -16.30
C THR A 711 -7.94 5.29 -15.46
N THR A 712 -9.22 5.15 -15.11
CA THR A 712 -9.73 3.99 -14.37
C THR A 712 -10.03 2.79 -15.28
N GLN A 713 -10.18 2.99 -16.60
CA GLN A 713 -10.31 1.92 -17.61
C GLN A 713 -9.06 1.04 -17.75
N ILE A 714 -7.89 1.52 -17.34
CA ILE A 714 -6.64 0.73 -17.31
C ILE A 714 -6.85 -0.58 -16.52
N TYR A 715 -7.70 -0.57 -15.48
CA TYR A 715 -8.01 -1.75 -14.69
C TYR A 715 -8.99 -2.73 -15.33
N THR A 716 -9.85 -2.29 -16.25
CA THR A 716 -10.70 -3.22 -17.03
C THR A 716 -9.90 -4.06 -18.02
N HIS A 717 -8.67 -3.63 -18.34
CA HIS A 717 -7.73 -4.40 -19.14
C HIS A 717 -6.96 -5.46 -18.33
N LEU A 718 -7.08 -5.45 -17.00
CA LEU A 718 -6.33 -6.29 -16.05
C LEU A 718 -7.18 -7.38 -15.39
N THR A 719 -8.49 -7.46 -15.69
CA THR A 719 -9.42 -8.44 -15.13
C THR A 719 -10.19 -9.20 -16.22
N ASN A 720 -10.26 -10.52 -16.07
CA ASN A 720 -11.11 -11.53 -16.74
C ASN A 720 -11.30 -11.40 -18.30
N PRO A 721 -10.92 -12.41 -19.12
CA PRO A 721 -11.22 -12.47 -20.56
C PRO A 721 -12.67 -12.13 -20.93
N HIS A 722 -13.62 -12.41 -20.04
CA HIS A 722 -15.05 -12.12 -20.22
C HIS A 722 -15.38 -10.61 -20.21
N LEU A 723 -14.71 -9.80 -19.38
CA LEU A 723 -14.87 -8.34 -19.35
C LEU A 723 -14.32 -7.68 -20.63
N LYS A 724 -13.29 -8.30 -21.24
CA LYS A 724 -12.73 -7.92 -22.54
C LYS A 724 -13.73 -8.15 -23.68
N GLU A 725 -14.46 -9.27 -23.65
CA GLU A 725 -15.51 -9.62 -24.61
C GLU A 725 -16.70 -8.64 -24.50
N ILE A 726 -17.17 -8.36 -23.28
CA ILE A 726 -18.29 -7.44 -23.01
C ILE A 726 -17.93 -6.01 -23.44
N HIS A 727 -16.75 -5.49 -23.08
CA HIS A 727 -16.30 -4.17 -23.53
C HIS A 727 -16.25 -4.08 -25.06
N ARG A 728 -15.74 -5.12 -25.74
CA ARG A 728 -15.70 -5.18 -27.21
C ARG A 728 -17.10 -5.21 -27.83
N THR A 729 -18.04 -5.88 -27.17
CA THR A 729 -19.42 -6.06 -27.65
C THR A 729 -20.25 -4.79 -27.48
N PHE A 730 -20.05 -4.04 -26.39
CA PHE A 730 -20.78 -2.81 -26.09
C PHE A 730 -20.19 -1.55 -26.76
N HIS A 731 -18.88 -1.51 -27.06
CA HIS A 731 -18.23 -0.30 -27.58
C HIS A 731 -17.83 -0.33 -29.07
N ASN A 732 -17.89 -1.47 -29.77
CA ASN A 732 -17.67 -1.50 -31.24
C ASN A 732 -18.90 -1.13 -32.09
N LYS A 733 -20.04 -0.74 -31.50
CA LYS A 733 -21.24 -0.32 -32.24
C LYS A 733 -21.39 1.21 -32.40
N ARG A 734 -20.28 1.95 -32.47
CA ARG A 734 -20.30 3.42 -32.74
C ARG A 734 -19.40 3.87 -33.90
N GLY A 735 -19.19 2.99 -34.88
CA GLY A 735 -18.49 3.32 -36.13
C GLY A 735 -19.14 2.64 -37.32
N ARG A 736 -20.43 2.88 -37.55
CA ARG A 736 -21.15 2.67 -38.82
C ARG A 736 -22.48 3.45 -38.75
N LYS A 737 -22.36 4.76 -38.97
CA LYS A 737 -23.29 5.56 -39.75
C LYS A 737 -22.45 6.61 -40.45
#